data_AF-A0A848XST9-F1
#
_entry.id   AF-A0A848XST9-F1
#
_cell.length_a   1.000
_cell.length_b   1.000
_cell.length_c   1.000
_cell.angle_alpha   90.00
_cell.angle_beta   90.00
_cell.angle_gamma   90.00
#
_symmetry.space_group_name_H-M   'P 1'
#
loop_
_entity.id
_entity.type
_entity.pdbx_description
1 polymer ?
#
loop_
_entity_poly.entity_id
_entity_poly.type
_entity_poly.pdbx_seq_one_letter_code
_entity_poly.pdbx_strand_id
1 'polypeptide(L)'
;MWNVRVDAMTGTVLEVISWTDHDTWPQLSAAARAAHQPAADLAPVAPALPTMAAAGGPSYNVFASPAESPNHGPQVMTNDPANATASPNGWHDTGSATYTITRGNNAYAYEDRDANNLPGFSPDGGAGLTFDFPFDDTEQPEDYEELAITNLFYWNNIIHDVTYQYGFDEAAGNFQNNNFGNGGNGNDHVLAEAQDGSGIDNANFGTPPDGGSGRMQMFRWSPGTLLRIDAPSNIAGPRTHGVQVAGDTTPDWGDTDGFSIMDEVAIAEEADGGFLACEPIANSADVAGKIALIRRGECSFVQKVYNAQQAGAIAAIIHNCFFPDEEGCGNNSPGEAVLNMSPDPAFPNINDTTIPAMFVARSSGLAMRGNSPGVTVTMEEGTIFRDSDLDNGVILHEYTHGISNRLTGGPSAAGCLGNMEQMGEGWSDYYGLMLTQQPGDTAEQPRGIATYLIFEDTEGTGIRPAPYSTSFAVNNLTYGDIGSVSVPHGVGTVWSTMLWEMTWDLIAAHGYSADLYDADGGAGNQIALNLVTEGMKLQPCSPGFVDGRDGILAADTLLYGGAHSNIIWQAFARRGLGAEADQGSSASVTDGTEDFSLPVGVANEATGVEPETYVLSAAYPNPFSGSAQFTLEIGEPQAVRIEVFDTLGRRVALLHDGPLATGTRHQFAIDGARLASGIYTYRVTGETFTASERLTLLR
;
A
#
# COMPACT_ATOMS: atom_id res chain seq x y z
N MET A 1 7.24 -23.45 11.07
CA MET A 1 6.95 -24.91 11.08
C MET A 1 7.63 -25.55 9.87
N TRP A 2 8.08 -26.81 9.90
CA TRP A 2 8.90 -27.38 8.81
C TRP A 2 8.39 -28.75 8.35
N ASN A 3 8.34 -28.97 7.04
CA ASN A 3 8.23 -30.29 6.41
C ASN A 3 9.60 -30.74 5.92
N VAL A 4 10.04 -31.91 6.39
CA VAL A 4 11.34 -32.47 6.02
C VAL A 4 11.13 -33.79 5.31
N ARG A 5 11.50 -33.85 4.03
CA ARG A 5 11.55 -35.09 3.26
C ARG A 5 12.93 -35.72 3.44
N VAL A 6 12.93 -36.95 3.96
CA VAL A 6 14.15 -37.70 4.25
C VAL A 6 14.17 -38.96 3.40
N ASP A 7 15.32 -39.26 2.80
CA ASP A 7 15.56 -40.54 2.16
C ASP A 7 15.49 -41.65 3.23
N ALA A 8 14.47 -42.49 3.12
CA ALA A 8 14.18 -43.51 4.13
C ALA A 8 15.28 -44.57 4.29
N MET A 9 16.21 -44.70 3.34
CA MET A 9 17.26 -45.73 3.34
C MET A 9 18.59 -45.20 3.89
N THR A 10 18.87 -43.92 3.67
CA THR A 10 20.15 -43.28 4.02
C THR A 10 20.03 -42.33 5.20
N GLY A 11 18.81 -41.89 5.55
CA GLY A 11 18.58 -40.84 6.55
C GLY A 11 19.00 -39.45 6.07
N THR A 12 19.34 -39.31 4.78
CA THR A 12 19.73 -38.01 4.19
C THR A 12 18.50 -37.15 4.01
N VAL A 13 18.56 -35.91 4.49
CA VAL A 13 17.52 -34.91 4.22
C VAL A 13 17.58 -34.55 2.73
N LEU A 14 16.49 -34.78 2.02
CA LEU A 14 16.33 -34.51 0.59
C LEU A 14 15.80 -33.09 0.35
N GLU A 15 14.88 -32.65 1.21
CA GLU A 15 14.12 -31.42 1.01
C GLU A 15 13.60 -30.93 2.37
N VAL A 16 13.69 -29.62 2.60
CA VAL A 16 13.19 -28.94 3.79
C VAL A 16 12.35 -27.75 3.33
N ILE A 17 11.07 -27.77 3.65
CA ILE A 17 10.11 -26.71 3.29
C ILE A 17 9.65 -26.06 4.58
N SER A 18 9.82 -24.74 4.68
CA SER A 18 9.14 -23.98 5.74
C SER A 18 7.67 -23.89 5.38
N TRP A 19 6.81 -24.17 6.34
CA TRP A 19 5.37 -23.85 6.28
C TRP A 19 5.05 -22.55 7.00
N THR A 20 6.05 -21.88 7.56
CA THR A 20 5.89 -20.52 8.03
C THR A 20 6.38 -19.61 6.93
N ASP A 21 5.44 -18.85 6.39
CA ASP A 21 5.76 -17.70 5.57
C ASP A 21 6.17 -16.60 6.53
N HIS A 22 7.44 -16.24 6.42
CA HIS A 22 7.98 -15.13 7.15
C HIS A 22 7.97 -13.95 6.22
N ASP A 23 7.17 -12.97 6.57
CA ASP A 23 7.59 -11.63 6.29
C ASP A 23 8.89 -11.44 7.05
N THR A 24 9.98 -11.20 6.35
CA THR A 24 11.29 -10.86 6.92
C THR A 24 11.77 -9.70 6.10
N TRP A 25 11.29 -8.51 6.45
CA TRP A 25 11.63 -7.28 5.75
C TRP A 25 13.13 -7.01 5.94
N PRO A 26 13.98 -7.22 4.91
CA PRO A 26 15.38 -6.88 5.06
C PRO A 26 15.47 -5.36 5.13
N GLN A 27 15.92 -4.85 6.29
CA GLN A 27 16.31 -3.45 6.54
C GLN A 27 15.20 -2.39 6.71
N LEU A 28 14.06 -2.72 7.34
CA LEU A 28 13.20 -1.67 7.90
C LEU A 28 13.68 -1.13 9.26
N SER A 29 14.69 -1.75 9.89
CA SER A 29 15.33 -1.24 11.12
C SER A 29 16.07 0.10 10.96
N ALA A 30 16.15 0.64 9.74
CA ALA A 30 16.63 1.99 9.48
C ALA A 30 15.71 2.83 8.57
N ALA A 31 14.67 2.25 7.96
CA ALA A 31 14.00 2.83 6.79
C ALA A 31 12.49 3.10 6.94
N ALA A 32 11.83 2.64 8.02
CA ALA A 32 10.39 2.77 8.22
C ALA A 32 10.00 3.63 9.44
N ARG A 33 10.97 4.34 10.02
CA ARG A 33 10.78 5.02 11.29
C ARG A 33 10.42 6.49 11.06
N ALA A 34 9.14 6.82 10.82
CA ALA A 34 8.79 8.22 10.57
C ALA A 34 7.36 8.75 10.90
N ALA A 35 7.08 9.06 12.17
CA ALA A 35 5.86 9.40 12.95
C ALA A 35 4.76 10.37 12.36
N HIS A 36 3.44 10.34 12.73
CA HIS A 36 2.82 10.91 13.97
C HIS A 36 1.27 11.07 13.97
N GLN A 37 0.67 11.21 15.17
CA GLN A 37 -0.24 12.29 15.72
C GLN A 37 -0.34 12.09 17.28
N PRO A 38 -1.10 12.83 18.16
CA PRO A 38 -2.07 13.94 18.02
C PRO A 38 -1.97 15.03 19.15
N ALA A 39 -3.06 15.78 19.44
CA ALA A 39 -3.22 16.60 20.66
C ALA A 39 -4.66 16.65 21.22
N ALA A 40 -4.78 16.64 22.56
CA ALA A 40 -5.98 16.49 23.41
C ALA A 40 -6.47 17.79 24.10
N ASP A 41 -7.62 17.79 24.82
CA ASP A 41 -7.66 17.68 26.31
C ASP A 41 -9.06 17.88 27.00
N LEU A 42 -9.18 17.26 28.20
CA LEU A 42 -9.99 17.53 29.42
C LEU A 42 -11.00 16.47 29.94
N ALA A 43 -10.63 15.84 31.09
CA ALA A 43 -11.41 14.96 32.00
C ALA A 43 -11.79 15.71 33.32
N PRO A 44 -12.34 15.11 34.44
CA PRO A 44 -12.82 13.73 34.72
C PRO A 44 -14.14 13.62 35.56
N VAL A 45 -14.58 12.40 35.93
CA VAL A 45 -14.97 11.90 37.29
C VAL A 45 -15.86 10.62 37.23
N ALA A 46 -15.45 9.56 37.95
CA ALA A 46 -16.20 8.32 38.29
C ALA A 46 -16.71 8.38 39.78
N PRO A 47 -17.59 7.51 40.36
CA PRO A 47 -17.71 6.06 40.10
C PRO A 47 -19.11 5.33 40.25
N ALA A 48 -19.14 4.10 39.70
CA ALA A 48 -19.75 2.81 40.12
C ALA A 48 -21.29 2.50 40.20
N LEU A 49 -21.71 1.57 39.30
CA LEU A 49 -22.54 0.32 39.40
C LEU A 49 -23.96 0.35 40.02
N PRO A 50 -24.93 -0.58 39.69
CA PRO A 50 -24.79 -1.90 39.02
C PRO A 50 -25.88 -2.32 37.96
N THR A 51 -25.55 -3.39 37.22
CA THR A 51 -26.43 -4.46 36.66
C THR A 51 -27.68 -4.13 35.84
N MET A 52 -27.65 -4.50 34.54
CA MET A 52 -28.57 -5.49 33.94
C MET A 52 -27.84 -6.15 32.76
N ALA A 53 -27.92 -7.49 32.65
CA ALA A 53 -27.56 -8.19 31.43
C ALA A 53 -28.40 -7.63 30.28
N ALA A 54 -27.77 -6.96 29.33
CA ALA A 54 -28.43 -6.45 28.14
C ALA A 54 -28.68 -7.61 27.19
N ALA A 55 -29.89 -7.65 26.64
CA ALA A 55 -30.35 -8.64 25.67
C ALA A 55 -29.78 -8.36 24.25
N GLY A 56 -28.48 -8.12 24.13
CA GLY A 56 -27.75 -7.96 22.86
C GLY A 56 -26.69 -9.03 22.72
N GLY A 57 -26.36 -9.43 21.49
CA GLY A 57 -25.25 -10.34 21.21
C GLY A 57 -23.88 -9.73 21.56
N PRO A 58 -22.77 -10.40 21.22
CA PRO A 58 -21.41 -9.91 21.46
C PRO A 58 -21.19 -8.51 20.88
N SER A 59 -20.37 -7.68 21.52
CA SER A 59 -20.05 -6.34 21.03
C SER A 59 -18.57 -6.01 21.16
N TYR A 60 -17.99 -5.35 20.15
CA TYR A 60 -16.55 -5.09 20.06
C TYR A 60 -16.30 -3.63 19.67
N ASN A 61 -15.56 -2.87 20.48
CA ASN A 61 -15.08 -1.54 20.17
C ASN A 61 -13.70 -1.63 19.50
N VAL A 62 -13.67 -1.65 18.17
CA VAL A 62 -12.48 -2.01 17.36
C VAL A 62 -12.34 -1.08 16.15
N PHE A 63 -11.21 -1.15 15.44
CA PHE A 63 -11.09 -0.52 14.11
C PHE A 63 -11.83 -1.40 13.10
N ALA A 64 -13.15 -1.22 13.06
CA ALA A 64 -14.05 -2.09 12.32
C ALA A 64 -13.90 -1.93 10.80
N SER A 65 -14.13 -3.03 10.06
CA SER A 65 -14.18 -3.00 8.60
C SER A 65 -15.11 -1.86 8.09
N PRO A 66 -14.65 -1.04 7.12
CA PRO A 66 -13.45 -1.20 6.30
C PRO A 66 -12.22 -0.40 6.77
N ALA A 67 -12.14 0.06 8.03
CA ALA A 67 -10.98 0.79 8.52
C ALA A 67 -9.74 -0.11 8.50
N GLU A 68 -8.68 0.29 7.78
CA GLU A 68 -7.45 -0.50 7.67
C GLU A 68 -6.61 -0.42 8.94
N SER A 69 -6.57 0.72 9.62
CA SER A 69 -5.78 0.94 10.84
C SER A 69 -6.17 2.26 11.51
N PRO A 70 -5.59 2.65 12.67
CA PRO A 70 -6.02 3.84 13.41
C PRO A 70 -5.88 5.18 12.67
N ASN A 71 -4.96 5.30 11.70
CA ASN A 71 -4.86 6.50 10.85
C ASN A 71 -5.94 6.54 9.75
N HIS A 72 -6.68 5.45 9.51
CA HIS A 72 -7.76 5.36 8.51
C HIS A 72 -9.16 5.58 9.09
N GLY A 73 -9.33 5.58 10.42
CA GLY A 73 -10.62 5.82 11.04
C GLY A 73 -10.64 5.57 12.55
N PRO A 74 -11.66 6.10 13.26
CA PRO A 74 -11.80 5.87 14.69
C PRO A 74 -12.27 4.44 15.01
N GLN A 75 -12.11 4.03 16.26
CA GLN A 75 -12.80 2.83 16.75
C GLN A 75 -14.32 2.98 16.64
N VAL A 76 -15.00 1.86 16.36
CA VAL A 76 -16.46 1.77 16.26
C VAL A 76 -16.94 0.57 17.05
N MET A 77 -17.98 0.78 17.86
CA MET A 77 -18.70 -0.31 18.54
C MET A 77 -19.53 -1.11 17.53
N THR A 78 -19.08 -2.33 17.24
CA THR A 78 -19.79 -3.31 16.42
C THR A 78 -20.62 -4.24 17.31
N ASN A 79 -21.81 -4.64 16.86
CA ASN A 79 -22.71 -5.50 17.63
C ASN A 79 -23.11 -6.71 16.79
N ASP A 80 -22.92 -7.90 17.35
CA ASP A 80 -23.23 -9.21 16.77
C ASP A 80 -22.76 -9.36 15.30
N PRO A 81 -21.46 -9.15 15.01
CA PRO A 81 -20.93 -9.12 13.64
C PRO A 81 -20.81 -10.50 12.98
N ALA A 82 -21.09 -11.60 13.70
CA ALA A 82 -20.88 -12.94 13.19
C ALA A 82 -21.83 -13.28 12.03
N ASN A 83 -21.29 -13.84 10.95
CA ASN A 83 -22.10 -14.34 9.85
C ASN A 83 -22.72 -15.69 10.23
N ALA A 84 -24.05 -15.80 10.19
CA ALA A 84 -24.75 -17.01 10.62
C ALA A 84 -24.51 -18.26 9.75
N THR A 85 -24.02 -18.09 8.52
CA THR A 85 -23.67 -19.20 7.63
C THR A 85 -22.27 -19.72 7.94
N ALA A 86 -21.27 -18.82 7.98
CA ALA A 86 -19.88 -19.20 8.23
C ALA A 86 -19.60 -19.53 9.70
N SER A 87 -20.28 -18.82 10.61
CA SER A 87 -20.16 -18.92 12.06
C SER A 87 -21.52 -19.22 12.71
N PRO A 88 -22.09 -20.43 12.52
CA PRO A 88 -23.46 -20.76 12.94
C PRO A 88 -23.69 -20.69 14.46
N ASN A 89 -22.64 -20.79 15.27
CA ASN A 89 -22.71 -20.64 16.73
C ASN A 89 -22.17 -19.28 17.22
N GLY A 90 -21.88 -18.35 16.31
CA GLY A 90 -21.13 -17.13 16.61
C GLY A 90 -19.65 -17.39 16.86
N TRP A 91 -18.90 -16.34 17.19
CA TRP A 91 -17.44 -16.39 17.27
C TRP A 91 -16.89 -16.96 18.58
N HIS A 92 -17.72 -17.16 19.59
CA HIS A 92 -17.30 -17.54 20.96
C HIS A 92 -17.67 -18.98 21.35
N ASP A 93 -18.04 -19.82 20.39
CA ASP A 93 -18.46 -21.20 20.62
C ASP A 93 -17.81 -22.16 19.62
N THR A 94 -17.11 -23.18 20.13
CA THR A 94 -16.43 -24.23 19.33
C THR A 94 -17.36 -25.39 18.95
N GLY A 95 -18.64 -25.32 19.32
CA GLY A 95 -19.61 -26.42 19.31
C GLY A 95 -19.44 -27.42 20.46
N SER A 96 -18.27 -27.45 21.12
CA SER A 96 -18.01 -28.29 22.29
C SER A 96 -17.94 -27.49 23.61
N ALA A 97 -17.61 -26.21 23.51
CA ALA A 97 -17.47 -25.28 24.61
C ALA A 97 -17.70 -23.84 24.14
N THR A 98 -18.32 -23.05 25.02
CA THR A 98 -18.51 -21.60 24.89
C THR A 98 -17.47 -20.85 25.73
N TYR A 99 -17.04 -19.70 25.27
CA TYR A 99 -16.03 -18.86 25.93
C TYR A 99 -16.56 -17.44 26.17
N THR A 100 -15.99 -16.75 27.16
CA THR A 100 -16.22 -15.32 27.39
C THR A 100 -15.02 -14.46 26.99
N ILE A 101 -13.94 -15.11 26.57
CA ILE A 101 -12.70 -14.50 26.08
C ILE A 101 -12.64 -14.55 24.55
N THR A 102 -11.67 -13.91 23.91
CA THR A 102 -11.39 -13.92 22.45
C THR A 102 -11.04 -15.31 21.88
N ARG A 103 -11.99 -16.25 21.93
CA ARG A 103 -11.83 -17.64 21.50
C ARG A 103 -13.14 -18.25 21.04
N GLY A 104 -13.11 -18.96 19.91
CA GLY A 104 -14.18 -19.87 19.52
C GLY A 104 -13.82 -20.73 18.32
N ASN A 105 -14.76 -20.92 17.40
CA ASN A 105 -14.59 -21.90 16.33
C ASN A 105 -13.51 -21.53 15.31
N ASN A 106 -13.35 -20.24 15.00
CA ASN A 106 -12.53 -19.82 13.85
C ASN A 106 -11.12 -19.42 14.30
N ALA A 107 -11.00 -18.83 15.49
CA ALA A 107 -9.75 -18.33 16.03
C ALA A 107 -9.70 -18.38 17.56
N TYR A 108 -8.47 -18.41 18.09
CA TYR A 108 -8.15 -18.14 19.48
C TYR A 108 -7.05 -17.07 19.51
N ALA A 109 -7.41 -15.86 19.94
CA ALA A 109 -6.48 -14.74 20.06
C ALA A 109 -6.01 -14.53 21.50
N TYR A 110 -4.71 -14.36 21.68
CA TYR A 110 -4.05 -14.22 22.98
C TYR A 110 -2.70 -13.52 22.85
N GLU A 111 -2.17 -13.03 23.96
CA GLU A 111 -0.80 -12.48 24.05
C GLU A 111 0.27 -13.59 24.08
N ASP A 112 1.40 -13.37 23.41
CA ASP A 112 2.61 -14.23 23.47
C ASP A 112 3.92 -13.41 23.51
N ARG A 113 3.98 -12.38 24.37
CA ARG A 113 5.13 -11.47 24.49
C ARG A 113 6.38 -12.16 25.03
N ASP A 114 6.23 -13.33 25.66
CA ASP A 114 7.36 -14.17 26.11
C ASP A 114 7.85 -15.17 25.04
N ALA A 115 7.22 -15.17 23.86
CA ALA A 115 7.59 -15.93 22.66
C ALA A 115 7.64 -17.44 22.88
N ASN A 116 6.80 -17.96 23.79
CA ASN A 116 6.82 -19.37 24.16
C ASN A 116 5.87 -20.21 23.28
N ASN A 117 5.11 -19.57 22.39
CA ASN A 117 4.12 -20.17 21.47
C ASN A 117 3.00 -20.92 22.21
N LEU A 118 2.64 -20.46 23.42
CA LEU A 118 1.53 -20.95 24.22
C LEU A 118 0.57 -19.81 24.53
N PRO A 119 -0.73 -20.10 24.68
CA PRO A 119 -1.70 -19.06 25.03
C PRO A 119 -1.38 -18.33 26.34
N GLY A 120 -1.09 -17.03 26.23
CA GLY A 120 -0.97 -16.09 27.33
C GLY A 120 -2.32 -15.45 27.69
N PHE A 121 -2.32 -14.13 27.89
CA PHE A 121 -3.52 -13.39 28.26
C PHE A 121 -4.54 -13.28 27.11
N SER A 122 -5.84 -13.33 27.43
CA SER A 122 -6.94 -13.00 26.52
C SER A 122 -7.97 -12.14 27.26
N PRO A 123 -8.48 -11.05 26.66
CA PRO A 123 -9.49 -10.22 27.28
C PRO A 123 -10.80 -11.00 27.47
N ASP A 124 -11.50 -10.75 28.58
CA ASP A 124 -12.77 -11.39 28.95
C ASP A 124 -13.92 -10.35 28.86
N GLY A 125 -14.83 -10.54 27.90
CA GLY A 125 -16.01 -9.68 27.72
C GLY A 125 -17.14 -9.99 28.72
N GLY A 126 -16.92 -10.92 29.65
CA GLY A 126 -17.89 -11.36 30.65
C GLY A 126 -19.10 -12.06 30.04
N ALA A 127 -20.15 -12.22 30.84
CA ALA A 127 -21.38 -12.90 30.41
C ALA A 127 -22.13 -12.19 29.26
N GLY A 128 -21.85 -10.91 29.03
CA GLY A 128 -22.43 -10.12 27.94
C GLY A 128 -21.58 -10.08 26.67
N LEU A 129 -20.36 -10.63 26.70
CA LEU A 129 -19.41 -10.58 25.59
C LEU A 129 -19.18 -9.15 25.08
N THR A 130 -18.99 -8.20 26.00
CA THR A 130 -18.75 -6.79 25.71
C THR A 130 -17.27 -6.48 25.84
N PHE A 131 -16.61 -6.25 24.70
CA PHE A 131 -15.20 -5.89 24.59
C PHE A 131 -15.09 -4.41 24.23
N ASP A 132 -15.06 -3.54 25.25
CA ASP A 132 -15.03 -2.08 25.11
C ASP A 132 -13.75 -1.52 25.74
N PHE A 133 -12.69 -1.46 24.94
CA PHE A 133 -11.37 -1.01 25.36
C PHE A 133 -10.96 0.19 24.49
N PRO A 134 -10.71 1.38 25.07
CA PRO A 134 -10.37 2.57 24.31
C PRO A 134 -8.94 2.51 23.78
N PHE A 135 -8.69 3.20 22.67
CA PHE A 135 -7.37 3.43 22.11
C PHE A 135 -6.85 4.83 22.48
N ASP A 136 -5.62 4.89 22.99
CA ASP A 136 -4.81 6.10 23.11
C ASP A 136 -3.51 5.87 22.32
N ASP A 137 -3.31 6.66 21.26
CA ASP A 137 -2.15 6.51 20.36
C ASP A 137 -0.84 7.04 20.96
N THR A 138 -0.88 7.54 22.21
CA THR A 138 0.27 7.98 22.99
C THR A 138 0.79 6.90 23.95
N GLU A 139 0.04 5.81 24.13
CA GLU A 139 0.39 4.69 25.01
C GLU A 139 1.28 3.65 24.30
N GLN A 140 2.01 2.83 25.07
CA GLN A 140 2.77 1.71 24.49
C GLN A 140 1.82 0.55 24.16
N PRO A 141 2.18 -0.34 23.22
CA PRO A 141 1.38 -1.53 22.91
C PRO A 141 0.93 -2.32 24.13
N GLU A 142 1.79 -2.46 25.14
CA GLU A 142 1.47 -3.21 26.36
C GLU A 142 0.36 -2.58 27.21
N ASP A 143 0.08 -1.28 27.06
CA ASP A 143 -0.90 -0.55 27.86
C ASP A 143 -2.33 -0.67 27.28
N TYR A 144 -2.47 -1.09 26.01
CA TYR A 144 -3.75 -1.35 25.34
C TYR A 144 -3.89 -2.80 24.85
N GLU A 145 -3.27 -3.76 25.53
CA GLU A 145 -3.23 -5.18 25.13
C GLU A 145 -4.63 -5.80 24.97
N GLU A 146 -5.62 -5.43 25.78
CA GLU A 146 -7.00 -5.91 25.61
C GLU A 146 -7.61 -5.50 24.27
N LEU A 147 -7.36 -4.25 23.83
CA LEU A 147 -7.83 -3.77 22.54
C LEU A 147 -7.13 -4.50 21.41
N ALA A 148 -5.80 -4.62 21.46
CA ALA A 148 -5.00 -5.29 20.45
C ALA A 148 -5.51 -6.73 20.19
N ILE A 149 -5.64 -7.53 21.24
CA ILE A 149 -6.14 -8.92 21.14
C ILE A 149 -7.60 -8.96 20.66
N THR A 150 -8.44 -8.01 21.09
CA THR A 150 -9.84 -7.92 20.64
C THR A 150 -9.93 -7.59 19.15
N ASN A 151 -9.12 -6.64 18.66
CA ASN A 151 -9.07 -6.25 17.25
C ASN A 151 -8.54 -7.40 16.37
N LEU A 152 -7.48 -8.08 16.82
CA LEU A 152 -6.95 -9.28 16.17
C LEU A 152 -8.00 -10.38 16.04
N PHE A 153 -8.72 -10.67 17.13
CA PHE A 153 -9.81 -11.65 17.14
C PHE A 153 -10.93 -11.26 16.19
N TYR A 154 -11.35 -9.99 16.22
CA TYR A 154 -12.40 -9.48 15.34
C TYR A 154 -12.03 -9.71 13.87
N TRP A 155 -10.85 -9.29 13.44
CA TRP A 155 -10.45 -9.39 12.03
C TRP A 155 -10.17 -10.81 11.54
N ASN A 156 -9.61 -11.69 12.39
CA ASN A 156 -9.50 -13.12 12.10
C ASN A 156 -10.88 -13.75 11.83
N ASN A 157 -11.91 -13.35 12.56
CA ASN A 157 -13.27 -13.84 12.32
C ASN A 157 -13.95 -13.18 11.12
N ILE A 158 -13.71 -11.89 10.86
CA ILE A 158 -14.23 -11.21 9.66
C ILE A 158 -13.71 -11.88 8.40
N ILE A 159 -12.39 -12.05 8.26
CA ILE A 159 -11.83 -12.67 7.06
C ILE A 159 -12.27 -14.12 6.90
N HIS A 160 -12.35 -14.89 7.99
CA HIS A 160 -12.95 -16.23 7.98
C HIS A 160 -14.37 -16.17 7.39
N ASP A 161 -15.25 -15.34 7.96
CA ASP A 161 -16.66 -15.31 7.59
C ASP A 161 -16.91 -14.80 6.17
N VAL A 162 -16.10 -13.85 5.69
CA VAL A 162 -16.14 -13.33 4.32
C VAL A 162 -15.66 -14.41 3.35
N THR A 163 -14.47 -14.96 3.55
CA THR A 163 -13.85 -15.91 2.61
C THR A 163 -14.56 -17.26 2.56
N TYR A 164 -15.27 -17.64 3.63
CA TYR A 164 -16.23 -18.74 3.61
C TYR A 164 -17.26 -18.60 2.48
N GLN A 165 -17.78 -17.39 2.26
CA GLN A 165 -18.79 -17.13 1.20
C GLN A 165 -18.20 -17.35 -0.20
N TYR A 166 -16.89 -17.08 -0.37
CA TYR A 166 -16.17 -17.25 -1.64
C TYR A 166 -15.54 -18.65 -1.79
N GLY A 167 -15.94 -19.60 -0.94
CA GLY A 167 -15.58 -21.00 -1.05
C GLY A 167 -14.26 -21.39 -0.40
N PHE A 168 -13.72 -20.59 0.53
CA PHE A 168 -12.79 -21.08 1.54
C PHE A 168 -13.58 -21.66 2.71
N ASP A 169 -14.26 -22.77 2.43
CA ASP A 169 -15.10 -23.51 3.36
C ASP A 169 -14.35 -24.70 3.99
N GLU A 170 -15.06 -25.53 4.76
CA GLU A 170 -14.46 -26.67 5.45
C GLU A 170 -13.86 -27.69 4.48
N ALA A 171 -14.51 -27.94 3.34
CA ALA A 171 -14.01 -28.90 2.36
C ALA A 171 -12.76 -28.38 1.62
N ALA A 172 -12.66 -27.06 1.47
CA ALA A 172 -11.48 -26.37 0.95
C ALA A 172 -10.34 -26.24 1.98
N GLY A 173 -10.55 -26.69 3.21
CA GLY A 173 -9.58 -26.65 4.31
C GLY A 173 -9.42 -25.27 4.90
N ASN A 174 -10.54 -24.62 5.25
CA ASN A 174 -10.54 -23.45 6.10
C ASN A 174 -10.04 -23.76 7.52
N PHE A 175 -9.90 -22.74 8.36
CA PHE A 175 -9.44 -22.88 9.74
C PHE A 175 -10.62 -22.90 10.70
N GLN A 176 -11.05 -24.08 11.13
CA GLN A 176 -12.15 -24.23 12.07
C GLN A 176 -11.90 -25.34 13.10
N ASN A 177 -12.26 -25.08 14.36
CA ASN A 177 -12.18 -26.09 15.40
C ASN A 177 -13.19 -27.22 15.13
N ASN A 178 -14.39 -26.89 14.68
CA ASN A 178 -15.46 -27.82 14.36
C ASN A 178 -16.02 -27.50 12.97
N ASN A 179 -15.97 -28.49 12.08
CA ASN A 179 -16.42 -28.37 10.70
C ASN A 179 -17.89 -28.76 10.50
N PHE A 180 -18.62 -29.04 11.59
CA PHE A 180 -20.05 -29.38 11.59
C PHE A 180 -20.45 -30.58 10.70
N GLY A 181 -19.48 -31.39 10.26
CA GLY A 181 -19.67 -32.49 9.33
C GLY A 181 -19.69 -32.10 7.85
N ASN A 182 -19.28 -30.87 7.51
CA ASN A 182 -19.30 -30.32 6.15
C ASN A 182 -18.11 -30.75 5.27
N GLY A 183 -17.07 -31.34 5.85
CA GLY A 183 -15.87 -31.77 5.12
C GLY A 183 -14.59 -31.34 5.83
N GLY A 184 -13.45 -31.55 5.18
CA GLY A 184 -12.12 -31.19 5.70
C GLY A 184 -11.73 -31.87 7.00
N ASN A 185 -10.64 -31.39 7.59
CA ASN A 185 -10.13 -31.82 8.89
C ASN A 185 -10.13 -30.63 9.85
N GLY A 186 -11.09 -30.59 10.78
CA GLY A 186 -11.13 -29.53 11.80
C GLY A 186 -10.12 -29.72 12.94
N ASN A 187 -10.36 -29.00 14.04
CA ASN A 187 -9.41 -28.72 15.15
C ASN A 187 -8.23 -27.87 14.71
N ASP A 188 -8.46 -26.98 13.75
CA ASP A 188 -7.42 -26.18 13.12
C ASP A 188 -7.75 -24.69 13.03
N HIS A 189 -8.59 -24.18 13.94
CA HIS A 189 -8.75 -22.74 14.17
C HIS A 189 -7.41 -22.01 14.26
N VAL A 190 -7.38 -20.75 13.85
CA VAL A 190 -6.17 -19.93 13.89
C VAL A 190 -5.78 -19.64 15.33
N LEU A 191 -4.52 -19.88 15.66
CA LEU A 191 -3.87 -19.40 16.87
C LEU A 191 -3.30 -18.01 16.56
N ALA A 192 -3.91 -16.95 17.08
CA ALA A 192 -3.57 -15.57 16.77
C ALA A 192 -2.83 -14.94 17.95
N GLU A 193 -1.51 -14.81 17.82
CA GLU A 193 -0.57 -14.39 18.86
C GLU A 193 -0.34 -12.89 18.73
N ALA A 194 -0.90 -12.12 19.66
CA ALA A 194 -0.76 -10.67 19.75
C ALA A 194 0.55 -10.30 20.45
N GLN A 195 1.16 -9.21 19.98
CA GLN A 195 2.40 -8.63 20.53
C GLN A 195 3.51 -9.65 20.78
N ASP A 196 3.62 -10.62 19.89
CA ASP A 196 4.50 -11.77 20.03
C ASP A 196 5.97 -11.31 20.17
N GLY A 197 6.65 -11.86 21.17
CA GLY A 197 8.00 -11.44 21.56
C GLY A 197 9.13 -12.00 20.68
N SER A 198 8.83 -12.83 19.70
CA SER A 198 9.82 -13.49 18.84
C SER A 198 10.39 -12.58 17.75
N GLY A 199 9.73 -11.44 17.49
CA GLY A 199 10.13 -10.47 16.48
C GLY A 199 9.66 -9.04 16.77
N ILE A 200 10.11 -8.13 15.90
CA ILE A 200 9.62 -6.76 15.77
C ILE A 200 9.61 -6.38 14.30
N ASP A 201 8.93 -5.28 13.95
CA ASP A 201 8.89 -4.71 12.61
C ASP A 201 8.42 -5.72 11.55
N ASN A 202 7.46 -6.57 11.93
CA ASN A 202 7.02 -7.68 11.11
C ASN A 202 5.68 -8.30 11.57
N ALA A 203 5.23 -9.32 10.85
CA ALA A 203 4.30 -10.35 11.30
C ALA A 203 4.63 -11.67 10.56
N ASN A 204 3.92 -12.77 10.85
CA ASN A 204 4.03 -13.98 10.03
C ASN A 204 2.85 -14.94 10.26
N PHE A 205 2.67 -15.87 9.32
CA PHE A 205 1.68 -16.93 9.41
C PHE A 205 2.27 -18.31 9.09
N GLY A 206 2.11 -19.23 10.04
CA GLY A 206 2.40 -20.65 9.88
C GLY A 206 1.19 -21.42 9.35
N THR A 207 1.30 -21.99 8.14
CA THR A 207 0.23 -22.76 7.50
C THR A 207 0.57 -24.25 7.40
N PRO A 208 0.26 -25.07 8.41
CA PRO A 208 0.26 -26.52 8.22
C PRO A 208 -0.87 -26.96 7.26
N PRO A 209 -0.80 -28.18 6.71
CA PRO A 209 -1.93 -28.81 6.04
C PRO A 209 -3.20 -28.85 6.89
N ASP A 210 -4.33 -28.98 6.23
CA ASP A 210 -5.66 -29.13 6.82
C ASP A 210 -5.70 -30.11 8.01
N GLY A 211 -6.30 -29.67 9.12
CA GLY A 211 -6.28 -30.35 10.42
C GLY A 211 -5.14 -29.93 11.37
N GLY A 212 -4.22 -29.08 10.94
CA GLY A 212 -3.29 -28.38 11.83
C GLY A 212 -3.64 -26.90 11.93
N SER A 213 -3.69 -26.35 13.14
CA SER A 213 -3.98 -24.92 13.33
C SER A 213 -2.99 -24.02 12.59
N GLY A 214 -3.52 -23.06 11.83
CA GLY A 214 -2.76 -21.89 11.40
C GLY A 214 -2.25 -21.12 12.61
N ARG A 215 -1.09 -20.49 12.51
CA ARG A 215 -0.54 -19.67 13.61
C ARG A 215 -0.09 -18.32 13.08
N MET A 216 -0.79 -17.28 13.49
CA MET A 216 -0.49 -15.88 13.16
C MET A 216 0.29 -15.27 14.31
N GLN A 217 1.42 -14.63 14.03
CA GLN A 217 2.26 -13.97 15.03
C GLN A 217 2.40 -12.49 14.65
N MET A 218 1.71 -11.62 15.40
CA MET A 218 1.70 -10.18 15.19
C MET A 218 2.74 -9.55 16.11
N PHE A 219 3.55 -8.63 15.58
CA PHE A 219 4.62 -8.01 16.35
C PHE A 219 4.41 -6.53 16.61
N ARG A 220 5.21 -6.03 17.56
CA ARG A 220 5.40 -4.60 17.76
C ARG A 220 6.31 -4.03 16.67
N TRP A 221 6.04 -2.82 16.27
CA TRP A 221 6.78 -2.06 15.27
C TRP A 221 7.50 -0.90 15.94
N SER A 222 8.79 -0.81 15.66
CA SER A 222 9.72 0.15 16.20
C SER A 222 9.19 1.57 16.08
N PRO A 223 9.43 2.42 17.09
CA PRO A 223 9.04 3.82 17.03
C PRO A 223 9.61 4.53 15.79
N GLY A 224 8.78 5.38 15.19
CA GLY A 224 9.14 6.24 14.08
C GLY A 224 9.60 7.62 14.52
N THR A 225 10.41 8.32 13.73
CA THR A 225 10.86 9.70 13.99
C THR A 225 9.86 10.72 13.38
N LEU A 226 9.50 11.88 13.91
CA LEU A 226 8.58 12.82 13.24
C LEU A 226 9.28 13.76 12.27
N LEU A 227 8.60 14.09 11.17
CA LEU A 227 8.70 15.42 10.57
C LEU A 227 7.31 15.97 10.22
N ARG A 228 6.89 17.05 10.87
CA ARG A 228 5.59 17.69 10.62
C ARG A 228 5.76 19.16 10.33
N ILE A 229 5.15 19.65 9.26
CA ILE A 229 4.98 21.09 9.05
C ILE A 229 3.79 21.55 9.90
N ASP A 230 4.03 22.42 10.86
CA ASP A 230 2.98 22.98 11.72
C ASP A 230 2.31 24.22 11.10
N ALA A 231 3.07 25.00 10.32
CA ALA A 231 2.57 26.18 9.62
C ALA A 231 3.37 26.44 8.33
N PRO A 232 2.78 27.14 7.33
CA PRO A 232 1.40 27.59 7.27
C PRO A 232 0.40 26.46 6.94
N SER A 233 -0.88 26.64 7.29
CA SER A 233 -1.90 25.58 7.24
C SER A 233 -2.16 24.99 5.85
N ASN A 234 -1.86 25.71 4.77
CA ASN A 234 -1.98 25.23 3.38
C ASN A 234 -0.94 24.18 3.02
N ILE A 235 0.14 24.08 3.81
CA ILE A 235 1.17 23.06 3.69
C ILE A 235 1.48 22.49 5.08
N ALA A 236 0.51 22.42 5.99
CA ALA A 236 0.70 21.75 7.27
C ALA A 236 0.56 20.22 7.10
N GLY A 237 0.98 19.46 8.10
CA GLY A 237 0.86 18.01 8.15
C GLY A 237 2.20 17.27 8.19
N PRO A 238 2.16 15.96 8.48
CA PRO A 238 3.34 15.11 8.53
C PRO A 238 3.96 14.98 7.13
N ARG A 239 5.26 14.67 7.06
CA ARG A 239 6.00 14.58 5.80
C ARG A 239 6.73 13.25 5.79
N THR A 240 6.61 12.48 4.71
CA THR A 240 7.50 11.35 4.49
C THR A 240 8.94 11.84 4.53
N HIS A 241 9.74 11.20 5.38
CA HIS A 241 11.12 11.62 5.59
C HIS A 241 12.05 10.44 5.84
N GLY A 242 13.29 10.60 5.41
CA GLY A 242 14.40 9.72 5.72
C GLY A 242 15.10 10.30 6.92
N VAL A 243 15.69 9.44 7.73
CA VAL A 243 16.43 9.92 8.90
C VAL A 243 17.92 9.94 8.61
N GLN A 244 18.60 10.75 9.40
CA GLN A 244 20.00 10.53 9.63
C GLN A 244 20.21 9.14 10.22
N VAL A 245 21.04 8.32 9.58
CA VAL A 245 21.33 6.98 10.06
C VAL A 245 22.48 7.07 11.06
N ALA A 246 22.19 6.85 12.33
CA ALA A 246 23.20 6.56 13.34
C ALA A 246 23.89 5.23 13.00
N GLY A 247 25.21 5.24 13.02
CA GLY A 247 25.99 4.09 12.59
C GLY A 247 26.34 3.14 13.73
N ASP A 248 25.87 1.89 13.63
CA ASP A 248 26.58 0.66 14.06
C ASP A 248 28.01 0.53 13.43
N THR A 249 28.44 1.53 12.67
CA THR A 249 29.76 1.58 12.02
C THR A 249 30.47 2.88 12.36
N THR A 250 31.79 2.81 12.55
CA THR A 250 32.64 3.99 12.74
C THR A 250 33.17 4.50 11.40
N PRO A 251 33.13 5.83 11.13
CA PRO A 251 32.67 6.93 12.01
C PRO A 251 31.14 7.15 12.00
N ASP A 252 30.62 7.55 13.15
CA ASP A 252 29.22 7.95 13.38
C ASP A 252 29.07 9.48 13.30
N TRP A 253 27.87 10.00 13.06
CA TRP A 253 27.63 11.44 12.93
C TRP A 253 26.23 11.86 13.38
N GLY A 254 26.13 13.09 13.91
CA GLY A 254 24.93 13.75 14.45
C GLY A 254 24.39 13.17 15.74
N ASP A 255 23.32 13.81 16.22
CA ASP A 255 22.50 13.34 17.34
C ASP A 255 21.20 12.76 16.78
N THR A 256 20.99 11.47 16.99
CA THR A 256 19.75 10.77 16.63
C THR A 256 18.88 10.47 17.83
N ASP A 257 19.37 10.75 19.05
CA ASP A 257 18.81 10.20 20.28
C ASP A 257 18.08 11.30 21.09
N GLY A 258 16.79 11.08 21.33
CA GLY A 258 15.95 11.84 22.24
C GLY A 258 15.68 13.28 21.83
N PHE A 259 15.83 13.64 20.55
CA PHE A 259 15.59 15.00 20.10
C PHE A 259 14.09 15.30 19.93
N SER A 260 13.70 16.53 20.27
CA SER A 260 12.42 17.14 19.90
C SER A 260 12.67 18.63 19.64
N ILE A 261 12.46 19.04 18.40
CA ILE A 261 12.76 20.37 17.89
C ILE A 261 11.53 20.90 17.17
N MET A 262 11.00 22.03 17.62
CA MET A 262 9.94 22.77 16.94
C MET A 262 10.42 24.19 16.70
N ASP A 263 10.75 24.54 15.45
CA ASP A 263 11.22 25.88 15.11
C ASP A 263 10.90 26.26 13.65
N GLU A 264 11.24 27.49 13.28
CA GLU A 264 11.11 28.00 11.93
C GLU A 264 12.16 27.39 11.00
N VAL A 265 11.75 27.12 9.76
CA VAL A 265 12.60 26.67 8.67
C VAL A 265 13.18 27.87 7.92
N ALA A 266 14.51 27.93 7.83
CA ALA A 266 15.26 28.95 7.10
C ALA A 266 16.07 28.31 5.96
N ILE A 267 16.04 28.93 4.78
CA ILE A 267 16.81 28.47 3.62
C ILE A 267 18.30 28.72 3.90
N ALA A 268 19.14 27.69 3.77
CA ALA A 268 20.58 27.81 3.96
C ALA A 268 21.25 28.22 2.65
N GLU A 269 21.45 29.53 2.45
CA GLU A 269 21.95 30.11 1.20
C GLU A 269 23.48 30.20 1.17
N GLU A 270 24.06 29.85 0.04
CA GLU A 270 25.47 30.01 -0.30
C GLU A 270 25.72 31.36 -1.00
N ALA A 271 26.98 31.78 -1.09
CA ALA A 271 27.33 33.09 -1.62
C ALA A 271 26.96 33.31 -3.10
N ASP A 272 26.77 32.23 -3.86
CA ASP A 272 26.34 32.24 -5.26
C ASP A 272 24.81 32.20 -5.43
N GLY A 273 24.05 32.20 -4.33
CA GLY A 273 22.59 32.04 -4.32
C GLY A 273 22.13 30.59 -4.43
N GLY A 274 23.06 29.63 -4.41
CA GLY A 274 22.78 28.21 -4.18
C GLY A 274 22.30 27.96 -2.76
N PHE A 275 21.80 26.76 -2.50
CA PHE A 275 21.37 26.30 -1.17
C PHE A 275 21.68 24.81 -1.02
N LEU A 276 22.82 24.41 -1.56
CA LEU A 276 23.33 23.05 -1.47
C LEU A 276 24.06 22.81 -0.16
N ALA A 277 24.48 23.87 0.54
CA ALA A 277 25.30 23.80 1.75
C ALA A 277 26.61 23.00 1.55
N CYS A 278 27.17 23.02 0.34
CA CYS A 278 28.49 22.45 0.07
C CYS A 278 29.59 23.42 0.50
N GLU A 279 29.31 24.72 0.49
CA GLU A 279 30.16 25.79 1.00
C GLU A 279 29.60 26.40 2.31
N PRO A 280 30.37 27.23 3.03
CA PRO A 280 29.87 27.93 4.21
C PRO A 280 28.62 28.77 3.90
N ILE A 281 27.61 28.66 4.78
CA ILE A 281 26.33 29.37 4.64
C ILE A 281 26.53 30.88 4.77
N ALA A 282 26.15 31.61 3.73
CA ALA A 282 26.35 33.06 3.62
C ALA A 282 25.33 33.86 4.44
N ASN A 283 24.10 33.35 4.57
CA ASN A 283 23.02 33.96 5.36
C ASN A 283 22.93 33.40 6.78
N SER A 284 24.07 33.14 7.43
CA SER A 284 24.12 32.50 8.77
C SER A 284 23.30 33.21 9.85
N ALA A 285 23.12 34.52 9.77
CA ALA A 285 22.26 35.26 10.69
C ALA A 285 20.78 34.88 10.60
N ASP A 286 20.31 34.45 9.42
CA ASP A 286 18.92 34.04 9.19
C ASP A 286 18.68 32.57 9.58
N VAL A 287 19.75 31.76 9.58
CA VAL A 287 19.74 30.32 9.89
C VAL A 287 20.04 30.05 11.37
N ALA A 288 20.77 30.93 12.05
CA ALA A 288 21.16 30.75 13.44
C ALA A 288 19.94 30.58 14.36
N GLY A 289 19.93 29.48 15.12
CA GLY A 289 18.83 29.11 16.02
C GLY A 289 17.62 28.45 15.34
N LYS A 290 17.68 28.20 14.02
CA LYS A 290 16.56 27.68 13.23
C LYS A 290 16.88 26.33 12.57
N ILE A 291 15.89 25.74 11.91
CA ILE A 291 16.05 24.52 11.11
C ILE A 291 16.50 24.92 9.69
N ALA A 292 17.67 24.43 9.27
CA ALA A 292 18.22 24.74 7.95
C ALA A 292 17.57 23.90 6.85
N LEU A 293 16.93 24.52 5.86
CA LEU A 293 16.46 23.86 4.64
C LEU A 293 17.55 23.85 3.58
N ILE A 294 17.91 22.65 3.13
CA ILE A 294 19.02 22.39 2.21
C ILE A 294 18.52 21.52 1.06
N ARG A 295 19.06 21.74 -0.14
CA ARG A 295 18.82 20.84 -1.28
C ARG A 295 19.94 19.83 -1.43
N ARG A 296 19.57 18.60 -1.80
CA ARG A 296 20.52 17.58 -2.22
C ARG A 296 21.36 18.06 -3.41
N GLY A 297 22.62 17.62 -3.46
CA GLY A 297 23.56 17.99 -4.51
C GLY A 297 24.79 17.10 -4.45
N GLU A 298 25.92 17.59 -4.95
CA GLU A 298 27.12 16.77 -5.18
C GLU A 298 27.95 16.47 -3.91
N CYS A 299 27.86 17.31 -2.86
CA CYS A 299 28.54 17.05 -1.59
C CYS A 299 27.76 16.09 -0.68
N SER A 300 28.46 15.42 0.24
CA SER A 300 27.87 14.45 1.16
C SER A 300 26.90 15.06 2.17
N PHE A 301 25.97 14.25 2.69
CA PHE A 301 24.96 14.71 3.65
C PHE A 301 25.58 15.30 4.92
N VAL A 302 26.62 14.65 5.46
CA VAL A 302 27.33 15.14 6.64
C VAL A 302 27.97 16.51 6.42
N GLN A 303 28.57 16.78 5.25
CA GLN A 303 29.14 18.09 4.93
C GLN A 303 28.07 19.19 4.97
N LYS A 304 26.87 18.90 4.44
CA LYS A 304 25.75 19.85 4.40
C LYS A 304 25.29 20.24 5.79
N VAL A 305 25.07 19.24 6.64
CA VAL A 305 24.62 19.44 8.01
C VAL A 305 25.71 20.10 8.85
N TYR A 306 26.99 19.75 8.64
CA TYR A 306 28.11 20.43 9.28
C TYR A 306 28.12 21.93 8.96
N ASN A 307 27.96 22.31 7.69
CA ASN A 307 27.94 23.72 7.29
C ASN A 307 26.74 24.48 7.88
N ALA A 308 25.56 23.86 7.93
CA ALA A 308 24.41 24.41 8.61
C ALA A 308 24.65 24.60 10.12
N GLN A 309 25.27 23.62 10.78
CA GLN A 309 25.66 23.71 12.19
C GLN A 309 26.66 24.84 12.43
N GLN A 310 27.67 25.01 11.57
CA GLN A 310 28.61 26.13 11.68
C GLN A 310 27.94 27.50 11.49
N ALA A 311 26.83 27.53 10.75
CA ALA A 311 25.98 28.71 10.61
C ALA A 311 25.07 28.96 11.84
N GLY A 312 25.06 28.05 12.81
CA GLY A 312 24.27 28.12 14.02
C GLY A 312 22.89 27.46 13.92
N ALA A 313 22.61 26.68 12.89
CA ALA A 313 21.38 25.89 12.81
C ALA A 313 21.28 24.92 13.99
N ILE A 314 20.05 24.62 14.42
CA ILE A 314 19.76 23.64 15.49
C ILE A 314 19.37 22.26 14.94
N ALA A 315 18.96 22.20 13.67
CA ALA A 315 18.69 20.99 12.92
C ALA A 315 18.78 21.27 11.41
N ALA A 316 18.73 20.23 10.58
CA ALA A 316 18.69 20.35 9.12
C ALA A 316 17.60 19.50 8.47
N ILE A 317 16.98 20.04 7.43
CA ILE A 317 16.08 19.32 6.52
C ILE A 317 16.70 19.34 5.13
N ILE A 318 16.97 18.17 4.57
CA ILE A 318 17.53 18.03 3.22
C ILE A 318 16.44 17.50 2.29
N HIS A 319 16.15 18.16 1.18
CA HIS A 319 15.17 17.65 0.21
C HIS A 319 15.81 17.12 -1.07
N ASN A 320 15.16 16.15 -1.71
CA ASN A 320 15.61 15.62 -2.99
C ASN A 320 15.48 16.65 -4.12
N CYS A 321 16.08 16.34 -5.26
CA CYS A 321 16.04 17.17 -6.46
C CYS A 321 15.91 16.31 -7.72
N PHE A 322 15.59 16.89 -8.88
CA PHE A 322 15.28 16.15 -10.11
C PHE A 322 16.11 16.65 -11.30
N PHE A 323 16.72 15.73 -12.05
CA PHE A 323 17.39 16.03 -13.33
C PHE A 323 16.44 15.66 -14.48
N PRO A 324 16.32 16.47 -15.56
CA PRO A 324 17.17 17.61 -15.95
C PRO A 324 16.71 18.98 -15.44
N ASP A 325 15.62 19.06 -14.69
CA ASP A 325 14.99 20.34 -14.32
C ASP A 325 15.83 21.17 -13.34
N GLU A 326 16.75 20.53 -12.60
CA GLU A 326 17.61 21.18 -11.63
C GLU A 326 19.09 20.81 -11.84
N GLU A 327 19.91 21.83 -12.15
CA GLU A 327 21.35 21.70 -12.33
C GLU A 327 22.02 21.23 -11.02
N GLY A 328 22.94 20.25 -11.12
CA GLY A 328 23.66 19.66 -9.98
C GLY A 328 23.02 18.43 -9.33
N CYS A 329 21.91 17.90 -9.87
CA CYS A 329 21.19 16.77 -9.29
C CYS A 329 21.72 15.36 -9.62
N GLY A 330 22.79 15.25 -10.42
CA GLY A 330 23.30 13.99 -10.93
C GLY A 330 22.31 13.26 -11.85
N ASN A 331 22.80 12.44 -12.78
CA ASN A 331 21.97 11.83 -13.83
C ASN A 331 21.00 10.73 -13.34
N ASN A 332 21.01 10.41 -12.05
CA ASN A 332 20.25 9.29 -11.45
C ASN A 332 19.40 9.72 -10.23
N SER A 333 18.88 10.95 -10.20
CA SER A 333 18.03 11.37 -9.06
C SER A 333 16.58 10.91 -9.24
N PRO A 334 16.02 10.13 -8.30
CA PRO A 334 14.67 9.55 -8.39
C PRO A 334 13.52 10.55 -8.16
N GLY A 335 13.76 11.86 -8.25
CA GLY A 335 12.76 12.91 -8.17
C GLY A 335 12.15 13.09 -6.78
N GLU A 336 11.19 12.23 -6.42
CA GLU A 336 10.42 12.30 -5.17
C GLU A 336 10.93 11.34 -4.10
N ALA A 337 11.74 10.33 -4.45
CA ALA A 337 12.14 9.33 -3.47
C ALA A 337 12.88 9.96 -2.28
N VAL A 338 12.55 9.46 -1.11
CA VAL A 338 13.14 9.85 0.17
C VAL A 338 14.34 8.94 0.45
N LEU A 339 15.43 9.51 0.97
CA LEU A 339 16.69 8.80 1.18
C LEU A 339 17.12 8.89 2.64
N ASN A 340 17.59 7.77 3.19
CA ASN A 340 18.35 7.79 4.42
C ASN A 340 19.73 8.44 4.19
N MET A 341 20.19 9.21 5.17
CA MET A 341 21.44 9.96 5.06
C MET A 341 22.60 9.18 5.66
N SER A 342 23.36 8.50 4.80
CA SER A 342 24.55 7.74 5.20
C SER A 342 25.73 8.67 5.57
N PRO A 343 26.60 8.24 6.50
CA PRO A 343 27.86 8.92 6.77
C PRO A 343 28.79 8.94 5.55
N ASP A 344 29.71 9.90 5.52
CA ASP A 344 30.83 9.95 4.57
C ASP A 344 32.16 9.87 5.33
N PRO A 345 32.81 8.69 5.40
CA PRO A 345 34.07 8.52 6.11
C PRO A 345 35.23 9.36 5.56
N ALA A 346 35.12 9.88 4.32
CA ALA A 346 36.13 10.75 3.74
C ALA A 346 35.99 12.21 4.21
N PHE A 347 34.86 12.58 4.84
CA PHE A 347 34.64 13.92 5.36
C PHE A 347 35.41 14.13 6.67
N PRO A 348 36.37 15.08 6.75
CA PRO A 348 37.28 15.20 7.89
C PRO A 348 36.61 15.60 9.21
N ASN A 349 35.44 16.24 9.16
CA ASN A 349 34.72 16.76 10.33
C ASN A 349 33.44 15.96 10.64
N ILE A 350 33.39 14.71 10.22
CA ILE A 350 32.24 13.83 10.44
C ILE A 350 31.81 13.76 11.92
N ASN A 351 32.76 13.57 12.84
CA ASN A 351 32.50 13.48 14.28
C ASN A 351 32.21 14.85 14.94
N ASP A 352 32.35 15.96 14.22
CA ASP A 352 32.07 17.31 14.75
C ASP A 352 30.63 17.74 14.45
N THR A 353 29.88 16.94 13.68
CA THR A 353 28.48 17.21 13.33
C THR A 353 27.58 16.56 14.38
N THR A 354 26.76 17.35 15.07
CA THR A 354 25.97 16.94 16.25
C THR A 354 24.50 17.34 16.19
N ILE A 355 24.08 18.16 15.23
CA ILE A 355 22.65 18.50 15.09
C ILE A 355 21.90 17.38 14.36
N PRO A 356 20.63 17.09 14.72
CA PRO A 356 19.81 16.12 13.99
C PRO A 356 19.49 16.62 12.58
N ALA A 357 19.33 15.67 11.66
CA ALA A 357 18.92 15.96 10.30
C ALA A 357 17.88 14.96 9.77
N MET A 358 16.96 15.45 8.95
CA MET A 358 16.01 14.62 8.20
C MET A 358 16.05 14.93 6.71
N PHE A 359 15.75 13.92 5.91
CA PHE A 359 15.63 14.03 4.47
C PHE A 359 14.15 14.03 4.07
N VAL A 360 13.71 14.83 3.10
CA VAL A 360 12.31 14.85 2.63
C VAL A 360 12.20 14.70 1.13
N ALA A 361 11.00 14.31 0.69
CA ALA A 361 10.62 14.33 -0.72
C ALA A 361 10.83 15.73 -1.33
N ARG A 362 11.08 15.77 -2.64
CA ARG A 362 11.33 17.02 -3.35
C ARG A 362 10.14 17.96 -3.24
N SER A 363 8.93 17.45 -3.44
CA SER A 363 7.67 18.20 -3.28
C SER A 363 7.57 18.90 -1.91
N SER A 364 7.87 18.19 -0.83
CA SER A 364 7.89 18.72 0.54
C SER A 364 8.92 19.84 0.72
N GLY A 365 10.14 19.64 0.22
CA GLY A 365 11.18 20.66 0.26
C GLY A 365 10.82 21.91 -0.53
N LEU A 366 10.22 21.73 -1.72
CA LEU A 366 9.74 22.83 -2.55
C LEU A 366 8.57 23.58 -1.90
N ALA A 367 7.67 22.87 -1.23
CA ALA A 367 6.58 23.47 -0.47
C ALA A 367 7.10 24.34 0.67
N MET A 368 8.04 23.83 1.48
CA MET A 368 8.69 24.61 2.54
C MET A 368 9.39 25.83 1.96
N ARG A 369 10.23 25.65 0.94
CA ARG A 369 10.95 26.75 0.27
C ARG A 369 10.01 27.82 -0.27
N GLY A 370 8.91 27.40 -0.91
CA GLY A 370 7.93 28.31 -1.52
C GLY A 370 7.11 29.12 -0.51
N ASN A 371 7.05 28.67 0.75
CA ASN A 371 6.31 29.34 1.83
C ASN A 371 7.22 29.97 2.89
N SER A 372 8.55 29.81 2.82
CA SER A 372 9.50 30.49 3.71
C SER A 372 9.65 31.98 3.37
N PRO A 373 9.84 32.88 4.36
CA PRO A 373 9.85 32.62 5.81
C PRO A 373 8.44 32.40 6.39
N GLY A 374 8.36 31.86 7.60
CA GLY A 374 7.09 31.57 8.29
C GLY A 374 6.63 30.11 8.22
N VAL A 375 7.49 29.21 7.73
CA VAL A 375 7.29 27.77 7.84
C VAL A 375 7.82 27.30 9.18
N THR A 376 7.00 26.65 9.99
CA THR A 376 7.44 26.02 11.25
C THR A 376 7.30 24.53 11.16
N VAL A 377 8.30 23.81 11.67
CA VAL A 377 8.37 22.35 11.59
C VAL A 377 8.71 21.77 12.96
N THR A 378 8.08 20.64 13.26
CA THR A 378 8.37 19.76 14.38
C THR A 378 9.17 18.55 13.87
N MET A 379 10.33 18.29 14.48
CA MET A 379 11.23 17.14 14.28
C MET A 379 11.41 16.42 15.62
N GLU A 380 11.00 15.16 15.75
CA GLU A 380 11.02 14.43 17.03
C GLU A 380 11.48 12.99 16.88
N GLU A 381 12.21 12.42 17.83
CA GLU A 381 12.35 10.97 17.89
C GLU A 381 11.11 10.36 18.56
N GLY A 382 10.42 9.43 17.88
CA GLY A 382 9.33 8.71 18.50
C GLY A 382 9.85 7.68 19.49
N THR A 383 9.12 7.51 20.57
CA THR A 383 9.43 6.55 21.64
C THR A 383 8.35 5.48 21.80
N ILE A 384 7.24 5.64 21.08
CA ILE A 384 6.06 4.77 21.13
C ILE A 384 6.16 3.75 20.00
N PHE A 385 6.08 2.46 20.34
CA PHE A 385 5.96 1.41 19.35
C PHE A 385 4.56 1.43 18.74
N ARG A 386 4.45 1.09 17.45
CA ARG A 386 3.16 0.77 16.83
C ARG A 386 2.88 -0.72 16.99
N ASP A 387 1.62 -1.07 16.92
CA ASP A 387 1.16 -2.45 17.14
C ASP A 387 0.50 -2.98 15.86
N SER A 388 1.05 -4.06 15.27
CA SER A 388 0.46 -4.68 14.07
C SER A 388 -0.86 -5.37 14.34
N ASP A 389 -1.19 -5.64 15.61
CA ASP A 389 -2.53 -6.08 16.03
C ASP A 389 -3.63 -5.03 15.76
N LEU A 390 -3.25 -3.78 15.44
CA LEU A 390 -4.16 -2.70 15.05
C LEU A 390 -4.08 -2.34 13.56
N ASP A 391 -3.17 -2.96 12.78
CA ASP A 391 -3.12 -2.81 11.33
C ASP A 391 -3.82 -3.98 10.66
N ASN A 392 -5.08 -3.76 10.32
CA ASN A 392 -5.97 -4.76 9.75
C ASN A 392 -5.50 -5.19 8.36
N GLY A 393 -4.81 -4.32 7.62
CA GLY A 393 -4.17 -4.69 6.36
C GLY A 393 -3.15 -5.81 6.56
N VAL A 394 -2.31 -5.70 7.59
CA VAL A 394 -1.34 -6.74 7.97
C VAL A 394 -2.04 -8.00 8.52
N ILE A 395 -3.05 -7.88 9.39
CA ILE A 395 -3.80 -9.05 9.89
C ILE A 395 -4.40 -9.86 8.72
N LEU A 396 -5.00 -9.16 7.75
CA LEU A 396 -5.58 -9.75 6.55
C LEU A 396 -4.52 -10.38 5.66
N HIS A 397 -3.36 -9.72 5.51
CA HIS A 397 -2.21 -10.24 4.78
C HIS A 397 -1.79 -11.59 5.37
N GLU A 398 -1.54 -11.66 6.67
CA GLU A 398 -1.10 -12.88 7.34
C GLU A 398 -2.12 -14.02 7.24
N TYR A 399 -3.40 -13.74 7.48
CA TYR A 399 -4.43 -14.77 7.35
C TYR A 399 -4.49 -15.33 5.92
N THR A 400 -4.22 -14.48 4.92
CA THR A 400 -4.27 -14.86 3.51
C THR A 400 -3.10 -15.77 3.10
N HIS A 401 -1.96 -15.75 3.79
CA HIS A 401 -0.97 -16.84 3.65
C HIS A 401 -1.59 -18.19 4.00
N GLY A 402 -2.43 -18.23 5.03
CA GLY A 402 -3.23 -19.40 5.38
C GLY A 402 -4.14 -19.85 4.24
N ILE A 403 -4.91 -18.91 3.68
CA ILE A 403 -5.84 -19.16 2.57
C ILE A 403 -5.09 -19.70 1.35
N SER A 404 -4.08 -18.96 0.88
CA SER A 404 -3.39 -19.25 -0.38
C SER A 404 -2.63 -20.58 -0.33
N ASN A 405 -1.99 -20.89 0.80
CA ASN A 405 -1.31 -22.18 0.98
C ASN A 405 -2.30 -23.35 1.12
N ARG A 406 -3.47 -23.17 1.76
CA ARG A 406 -4.48 -24.24 1.85
C ARG A 406 -5.18 -24.50 0.51
N LEU A 407 -5.44 -23.46 -0.28
CA LEU A 407 -6.11 -23.60 -1.57
C LEU A 407 -5.17 -24.13 -2.66
N THR A 408 -3.93 -23.63 -2.72
CA THR A 408 -2.98 -23.99 -3.80
C THR A 408 -2.50 -25.43 -3.70
N GLY A 409 -2.75 -26.23 -4.73
CA GLY A 409 -2.42 -27.66 -4.69
C GLY A 409 -3.33 -28.50 -3.77
N GLY A 410 -4.32 -27.85 -3.14
CA GLY A 410 -5.33 -28.45 -2.27
C GLY A 410 -4.94 -28.54 -0.79
N PRO A 411 -5.95 -28.71 0.10
CA PRO A 411 -5.82 -28.52 1.55
C PRO A 411 -4.79 -29.39 2.26
N SER A 412 -4.46 -30.56 1.68
CA SER A 412 -3.42 -31.45 2.21
C SER A 412 -1.98 -31.05 1.84
N ALA A 413 -1.79 -30.04 0.99
CA ALA A 413 -0.53 -29.69 0.35
C ALA A 413 -0.12 -28.22 0.60
N ALA A 414 -0.05 -27.81 1.87
CA ALA A 414 0.27 -26.43 2.28
C ALA A 414 1.74 -25.98 2.06
N GLY A 415 2.48 -26.60 1.12
CA GLY A 415 3.86 -26.25 0.79
C GLY A 415 4.04 -25.87 -0.67
N CYS A 416 2.97 -25.43 -1.34
CA CYS A 416 2.95 -25.21 -2.78
C CYS A 416 3.41 -23.82 -3.23
N LEU A 417 3.69 -22.90 -2.30
CA LEU A 417 4.06 -21.51 -2.57
C LEU A 417 5.48 -21.15 -2.10
N GLY A 418 6.43 -22.07 -2.29
CA GLY A 418 7.83 -21.86 -1.91
C GLY A 418 8.80 -21.58 -3.06
N ASN A 419 8.30 -21.44 -4.30
CA ASN A 419 9.12 -21.20 -5.50
C ASN A 419 9.43 -19.70 -5.70
N MET A 420 10.34 -19.38 -6.63
CA MET A 420 10.84 -18.01 -6.80
C MET A 420 9.80 -17.05 -7.39
N GLU A 421 8.93 -17.53 -8.29
CA GLU A 421 7.80 -16.76 -8.84
C GLU A 421 6.49 -16.93 -8.03
N GLN A 422 6.56 -17.44 -6.80
CA GLN A 422 5.36 -17.67 -6.01
C GLN A 422 4.59 -16.37 -5.77
N MET A 423 3.26 -16.48 -5.71
CA MET A 423 2.34 -15.34 -5.65
C MET A 423 1.72 -15.11 -4.27
N GLY A 424 2.15 -15.86 -3.24
CA GLY A 424 1.70 -15.82 -1.84
C GLY A 424 1.51 -14.42 -1.31
N GLU A 425 2.61 -13.67 -1.24
CA GLU A 425 2.69 -12.25 -0.87
C GLU A 425 1.69 -11.36 -1.62
N GLY A 426 1.49 -11.63 -2.92
CA GLY A 426 0.61 -10.84 -3.75
C GLY A 426 -0.86 -11.14 -3.50
N TRP A 427 -1.24 -12.40 -3.26
CA TRP A 427 -2.59 -12.70 -2.78
C TRP A 427 -2.83 -12.06 -1.42
N SER A 428 -1.84 -12.13 -0.53
CA SER A 428 -1.95 -11.58 0.82
C SER A 428 -2.20 -10.06 0.83
N ASP A 429 -1.44 -9.29 0.07
CA ASP A 429 -1.72 -7.86 -0.11
C ASP A 429 -3.08 -7.61 -0.77
N TYR A 430 -3.45 -8.41 -1.77
CA TYR A 430 -4.72 -8.26 -2.47
C TYR A 430 -5.94 -8.40 -1.53
N TYR A 431 -5.96 -9.39 -0.64
CA TYR A 431 -7.07 -9.52 0.32
C TYR A 431 -7.08 -8.39 1.35
N GLY A 432 -5.89 -7.93 1.79
CA GLY A 432 -5.76 -6.71 2.59
C GLY A 432 -6.47 -5.52 1.95
N LEU A 433 -6.12 -5.22 0.68
CA LEU A 433 -6.73 -4.14 -0.10
C LEU A 433 -8.24 -4.31 -0.28
N MET A 434 -8.70 -5.53 -0.58
CA MET A 434 -10.10 -5.80 -0.89
C MET A 434 -11.02 -5.66 0.33
N LEU A 435 -10.58 -6.11 1.51
CA LEU A 435 -11.40 -6.07 2.73
C LEU A 435 -11.33 -4.72 3.46
N THR A 436 -10.42 -3.83 3.05
CA THR A 436 -10.34 -2.43 3.53
C THR A 436 -10.72 -1.40 2.46
N GLN A 437 -11.18 -1.84 1.27
CA GLN A 437 -11.68 -0.94 0.23
C GLN A 437 -12.96 -0.22 0.69
N GLN A 438 -13.05 1.09 0.43
CA GLN A 438 -14.16 1.93 0.89
C GLN A 438 -15.02 2.47 -0.26
N PRO A 439 -16.30 2.75 -0.01
CA PRO A 439 -17.12 3.50 -0.96
C PRO A 439 -16.51 4.89 -1.24
N GLY A 440 -16.15 5.14 -2.50
CA GLY A 440 -15.56 6.40 -2.94
C GLY A 440 -14.07 6.32 -3.29
N ASP A 441 -13.42 5.20 -2.97
CA ASP A 441 -12.08 4.90 -3.50
C ASP A 441 -12.09 4.95 -5.04
N THR A 442 -10.94 5.27 -5.63
CA THR A 442 -10.77 5.33 -7.10
C THR A 442 -9.62 4.46 -7.57
N ALA A 443 -9.65 4.07 -8.84
CA ALA A 443 -8.67 3.16 -9.43
C ALA A 443 -7.24 3.72 -9.38
N GLU A 444 -7.07 5.03 -9.50
CA GLU A 444 -5.77 5.69 -9.53
C GLU A 444 -5.26 6.10 -8.14
N GLN A 445 -6.10 6.04 -7.10
CA GLN A 445 -5.73 6.41 -5.74
C GLN A 445 -4.60 5.50 -5.22
N PRO A 446 -3.48 6.07 -4.73
CA PRO A 446 -2.40 5.29 -4.13
C PRO A 446 -2.87 4.56 -2.86
N ARG A 447 -2.57 3.26 -2.77
CA ARG A 447 -2.80 2.44 -1.57
C ARG A 447 -1.51 1.76 -1.13
N GLY A 448 -0.85 2.30 -0.11
CA GLY A 448 0.30 1.66 0.54
C GLY A 448 -0.12 0.55 1.50
N ILE A 449 0.83 -0.31 1.89
CA ILE A 449 0.63 -1.36 2.90
C ILE A 449 1.34 -0.96 4.20
N ALA A 450 0.69 -1.17 5.34
CA ALA A 450 1.24 -0.93 6.68
C ALA A 450 1.62 0.54 6.97
N THR A 451 0.95 1.50 6.34
CA THR A 451 1.26 2.94 6.49
C THR A 451 1.18 3.38 7.95
N TYR A 452 0.24 2.86 8.74
CA TYR A 452 0.13 3.14 10.17
C TYR A 452 1.36 2.70 10.98
N LEU A 453 1.88 1.51 10.68
CA LEU A 453 2.98 0.91 11.44
C LEU A 453 4.31 1.63 11.22
N ILE A 454 4.47 2.22 10.05
CA ILE A 454 5.64 3.03 9.68
C ILE A 454 5.35 4.54 9.77
N PHE A 455 4.18 4.87 10.32
CA PHE A 455 3.68 6.20 10.62
C PHE A 455 3.54 7.16 9.43
N GLU A 456 3.29 6.62 8.26
CA GLU A 456 2.89 7.41 7.10
C GLU A 456 1.41 7.83 7.16
N ASP A 457 1.08 8.85 6.38
CA ASP A 457 -0.32 9.16 6.05
C ASP A 457 -0.96 7.99 5.28
N THR A 458 -2.29 7.99 5.17
CA THR A 458 -3.07 6.92 4.54
C THR A 458 -2.74 6.68 3.06
N GLU A 459 -2.21 7.68 2.35
CA GLU A 459 -1.75 7.58 0.95
C GLU A 459 -0.23 7.39 0.82
N GLY A 460 0.44 7.07 1.92
CA GLY A 460 1.87 6.75 1.96
C GLY A 460 2.25 5.58 1.04
N THR A 461 3.56 5.42 0.82
CA THR A 461 4.07 4.31 0.00
C THR A 461 3.89 2.97 0.73
N GLY A 462 3.98 2.98 2.05
CA GLY A 462 4.02 1.77 2.84
C GLY A 462 5.32 1.00 2.64
N ILE A 463 5.26 -0.30 2.88
CA ILE A 463 6.44 -1.19 2.90
C ILE A 463 6.74 -1.88 1.55
N ARG A 464 5.98 -1.56 0.49
CA ARG A 464 6.13 -2.17 -0.85
C ARG A 464 6.91 -1.26 -1.79
N PRO A 465 7.49 -1.78 -2.91
CA PRO A 465 8.24 -0.96 -3.88
C PRO A 465 7.48 0.23 -4.47
N ALA A 466 6.14 0.14 -4.53
CA ALA A 466 5.25 1.21 -4.95
C ALA A 466 3.86 1.00 -4.30
N PRO A 467 3.07 2.07 -4.10
CA PRO A 467 1.66 1.93 -3.71
C PRO A 467 0.87 1.17 -4.80
N TYR A 468 -0.19 0.47 -4.41
CA TYR A 468 -1.11 -0.11 -5.38
C TYR A 468 -1.96 0.98 -6.04
N SER A 469 -1.96 1.02 -7.37
CA SER A 469 -2.70 1.97 -8.19
C SER A 469 -2.72 1.49 -9.64
N THR A 470 -3.82 1.76 -10.36
CA THR A 470 -3.90 1.53 -11.81
C THR A 470 -3.15 2.59 -12.63
N SER A 471 -2.71 3.67 -11.98
CA SER A 471 -1.91 4.72 -12.61
C SER A 471 -0.45 4.29 -12.75
N PHE A 472 0.03 4.16 -13.99
CA PHE A 472 1.45 3.93 -14.28
C PHE A 472 2.37 5.07 -13.80
N ALA A 473 1.83 6.24 -13.44
CA ALA A 473 2.62 7.30 -12.81
C ALA A 473 2.90 7.02 -11.31
N VAL A 474 2.05 6.20 -10.66
CA VAL A 474 2.18 5.82 -9.26
C VAL A 474 2.86 4.46 -9.14
N ASN A 475 2.43 3.48 -9.94
CA ASN A 475 2.97 2.14 -9.95
C ASN A 475 3.08 1.65 -11.40
N ASN A 476 4.32 1.56 -11.89
CA ASN A 476 4.64 1.15 -13.25
C ASN A 476 5.12 -0.30 -13.34
N LEU A 477 4.95 -1.11 -12.28
CA LEU A 477 5.42 -2.49 -12.25
C LEU A 477 4.66 -3.34 -13.28
N THR A 478 5.42 -4.21 -13.94
CA THR A 478 5.00 -5.17 -14.98
C THR A 478 5.63 -6.53 -14.73
N TYR A 479 5.19 -7.56 -15.47
CA TYR A 479 5.78 -8.90 -15.38
C TYR A 479 7.28 -8.88 -15.66
N GLY A 480 7.79 -8.02 -16.55
CA GLY A 480 9.23 -7.89 -16.80
C GLY A 480 10.06 -7.45 -15.60
N ASP A 481 9.45 -6.87 -14.56
CA ASP A 481 10.15 -6.32 -13.40
C ASP A 481 10.46 -7.38 -12.32
N ILE A 482 9.85 -8.58 -12.37
CA ILE A 482 9.99 -9.59 -11.31
C ILE A 482 11.46 -10.00 -11.06
N GLY A 483 12.32 -9.91 -12.08
CA GLY A 483 13.75 -10.21 -11.98
C GLY A 483 14.59 -9.11 -11.32
N SER A 484 14.00 -7.95 -11.03
CA SER A 484 14.66 -6.76 -10.49
C SER A 484 14.17 -6.35 -9.09
N VAL A 485 13.08 -6.96 -8.63
CA VAL A 485 12.48 -6.73 -7.31
C VAL A 485 12.87 -7.81 -6.31
N SER A 486 12.64 -7.57 -5.02
CA SER A 486 12.93 -8.55 -3.97
C SER A 486 12.00 -9.77 -4.07
N VAL A 487 12.53 -10.95 -3.74
CA VAL A 487 11.75 -12.18 -3.58
C VAL A 487 11.64 -12.48 -2.09
N PRO A 488 10.44 -12.80 -1.56
CA PRO A 488 9.18 -12.90 -2.28
C PRO A 488 8.38 -11.59 -2.41
N HIS A 489 8.56 -10.62 -1.50
CA HIS A 489 7.68 -9.46 -1.31
C HIS A 489 7.51 -8.56 -2.53
N GLY A 490 8.61 -8.26 -3.23
CA GLY A 490 8.59 -7.46 -4.45
C GLY A 490 7.90 -8.18 -5.61
N VAL A 491 8.14 -9.49 -5.77
CA VAL A 491 7.42 -10.33 -6.75
C VAL A 491 5.93 -10.34 -6.43
N GLY A 492 5.54 -10.52 -5.16
CA GLY A 492 4.16 -10.40 -4.72
C GLY A 492 3.52 -9.05 -5.07
N THR A 493 4.27 -7.95 -4.96
CA THR A 493 3.80 -6.62 -5.34
C THR A 493 3.42 -6.55 -6.82
N VAL A 494 4.23 -7.15 -7.70
CA VAL A 494 3.91 -7.22 -9.14
C VAL A 494 2.61 -8.00 -9.37
N TRP A 495 2.45 -9.15 -8.70
CA TRP A 495 1.24 -9.97 -8.82
C TRP A 495 -0.02 -9.23 -8.34
N SER A 496 0.01 -8.68 -7.13
CA SER A 496 -1.12 -7.94 -6.55
C SER A 496 -1.49 -6.73 -7.41
N THR A 497 -0.50 -6.07 -8.02
CA THR A 497 -0.73 -4.96 -8.97
C THR A 497 -1.58 -5.41 -10.18
N MET A 498 -1.37 -6.62 -10.70
CA MET A 498 -2.19 -7.18 -11.79
C MET A 498 -3.61 -7.51 -11.33
N LEU A 499 -3.76 -8.08 -10.13
CA LEU A 499 -5.07 -8.34 -9.54
C LEU A 499 -5.84 -7.04 -9.30
N TRP A 500 -5.15 -5.99 -8.85
CA TRP A 500 -5.73 -4.66 -8.63
C TRP A 500 -6.28 -4.04 -9.91
N GLU A 501 -5.56 -4.13 -11.03
CA GLU A 501 -6.06 -3.74 -12.36
C GLU A 501 -7.33 -4.50 -12.74
N MET A 502 -7.32 -5.82 -12.59
CA MET A 502 -8.47 -6.67 -12.92
C MET A 502 -9.69 -6.29 -12.09
N THR A 503 -9.52 -6.08 -10.79
CA THR A 503 -10.62 -5.72 -9.89
C THR A 503 -11.23 -4.36 -10.26
N TRP A 504 -10.42 -3.35 -10.56
CA TRP A 504 -10.95 -2.05 -10.98
C TRP A 504 -11.65 -2.09 -12.34
N ASP A 505 -11.14 -2.86 -13.30
CA ASP A 505 -11.84 -3.07 -14.57
C ASP A 505 -13.19 -3.80 -14.36
N LEU A 506 -13.24 -4.78 -13.46
CA LEU A 506 -14.50 -5.46 -13.08
C LEU A 506 -15.46 -4.52 -12.36
N ILE A 507 -14.98 -3.68 -11.44
CA ILE A 507 -15.79 -2.65 -10.77
C ILE A 507 -16.33 -1.63 -11.78
N ALA A 508 -15.53 -1.23 -12.76
CA ALA A 508 -15.98 -0.33 -13.82
C ALA A 508 -17.10 -0.97 -14.67
N ALA A 509 -17.02 -2.27 -14.93
CA ALA A 509 -18.02 -3.00 -15.71
C ALA A 509 -19.31 -3.31 -14.92
N HIS A 510 -19.20 -3.66 -13.65
CA HIS A 510 -20.31 -4.25 -12.88
C HIS A 510 -20.70 -3.45 -11.61
N GLY A 511 -20.00 -2.35 -11.33
CA GLY A 511 -20.18 -1.54 -10.13
C GLY A 511 -19.45 -2.11 -8.91
N TYR A 512 -19.49 -1.36 -7.81
CA TYR A 512 -18.91 -1.73 -6.52
C TYR A 512 -20.03 -2.04 -5.50
N SER A 513 -19.82 -3.03 -4.65
CA SER A 513 -20.65 -3.35 -3.49
C SER A 513 -19.84 -3.25 -2.20
N ALA A 514 -20.37 -2.54 -1.20
CA ALA A 514 -19.79 -2.54 0.14
C ALA A 514 -20.10 -3.83 0.93
N ASP A 515 -21.06 -4.64 0.46
CA ASP A 515 -21.40 -5.92 1.10
C ASP A 515 -20.52 -7.03 0.55
N LEU A 516 -19.43 -7.32 1.27
CA LEU A 516 -18.51 -8.40 0.92
C LEU A 516 -19.04 -9.78 1.32
N TYR A 517 -20.14 -9.90 2.07
CA TYR A 517 -20.70 -11.21 2.44
C TYR A 517 -21.61 -11.83 1.37
N ASP A 518 -21.96 -11.07 0.33
CA ASP A 518 -22.78 -11.56 -0.78
C ASP A 518 -21.90 -12.04 -1.95
N ALA A 519 -21.34 -13.25 -1.82
CA ALA A 519 -20.53 -13.86 -2.87
C ALA A 519 -21.33 -14.22 -4.14
N ASP A 520 -22.66 -14.38 -4.04
CA ASP A 520 -23.54 -14.55 -5.19
C ASP A 520 -23.90 -13.21 -5.85
N GLY A 521 -23.45 -12.10 -5.26
CA GLY A 521 -23.64 -10.76 -5.76
C GLY A 521 -22.91 -10.52 -7.09
N GLY A 522 -23.49 -9.64 -7.91
CA GLY A 522 -22.99 -9.35 -9.26
C GLY A 522 -22.04 -8.16 -9.35
N ALA A 523 -21.60 -7.57 -8.23
CA ALA A 523 -20.70 -6.42 -8.28
C ALA A 523 -19.27 -6.83 -8.64
N GLY A 524 -18.51 -5.93 -9.26
CA GLY A 524 -17.18 -6.22 -9.79
C GLY A 524 -16.18 -6.68 -8.74
N ASN A 525 -16.22 -6.10 -7.53
CA ASN A 525 -15.36 -6.51 -6.42
C ASN A 525 -15.73 -7.89 -5.85
N GLN A 526 -17.02 -8.26 -5.85
CA GLN A 526 -17.49 -9.59 -5.46
C GLN A 526 -17.08 -10.64 -6.51
N ILE A 527 -17.25 -10.32 -7.79
CA ILE A 527 -16.79 -11.16 -8.91
C ILE A 527 -15.28 -11.36 -8.82
N ALA A 528 -14.50 -10.30 -8.58
CA ALA A 528 -13.05 -10.39 -8.45
C ALA A 528 -12.61 -11.31 -7.28
N LEU A 529 -13.24 -11.20 -6.11
CA LEU A 529 -12.97 -12.11 -4.97
C LEU A 529 -13.29 -13.56 -5.31
N ASN A 530 -14.41 -13.84 -5.99
CA ASN A 530 -14.74 -15.19 -6.46
C ASN A 530 -13.67 -15.74 -7.41
N LEU A 531 -13.27 -14.96 -8.40
CA LEU A 531 -12.29 -15.35 -9.40
C LEU A 531 -10.91 -15.61 -8.79
N VAL A 532 -10.47 -14.77 -7.87
CA VAL A 532 -9.17 -14.93 -7.20
C VAL A 532 -9.18 -16.14 -6.24
N THR A 533 -10.24 -16.29 -5.43
CA THR A 533 -10.37 -17.42 -4.50
C THR A 533 -10.40 -18.76 -5.24
N GLU A 534 -11.24 -18.87 -6.28
CA GLU A 534 -11.35 -20.08 -7.08
C GLU A 534 -10.12 -20.31 -7.97
N GLY A 535 -9.48 -19.24 -8.46
CA GLY A 535 -8.25 -19.32 -9.23
C GLY A 535 -7.11 -20.00 -8.45
N MET A 536 -6.97 -19.69 -7.16
CA MET A 536 -6.02 -20.38 -6.27
C MET A 536 -6.27 -21.88 -6.14
N LYS A 537 -7.53 -22.33 -6.22
CA LYS A 537 -7.87 -23.77 -6.19
C LYS A 537 -7.52 -24.48 -7.50
N LEU A 538 -7.59 -23.76 -8.62
CA LEU A 538 -7.44 -24.32 -9.96
C LEU A 538 -6.00 -24.30 -10.47
N GLN A 539 -5.14 -23.46 -9.91
CA GLN A 539 -3.72 -23.42 -10.27
C GLN A 539 -2.95 -24.67 -9.76
N PRO A 540 -1.85 -25.05 -10.42
CA PRO A 540 -1.00 -26.15 -9.97
C PRO A 540 -0.22 -25.81 -8.69
N CYS A 541 0.42 -26.82 -8.10
CA CYS A 541 1.41 -26.62 -7.05
C CYS A 541 2.70 -26.01 -7.64
N SER A 542 3.33 -25.09 -6.91
CA SER A 542 4.48 -24.29 -7.36
C SER A 542 4.25 -23.52 -8.66
N PRO A 543 3.14 -22.75 -8.75
CA PRO A 543 2.78 -22.03 -9.96
C PRO A 543 3.75 -20.86 -10.24
N GLY A 544 3.91 -20.51 -11.52
CA GLY A 544 4.38 -19.19 -11.93
C GLY A 544 3.22 -18.23 -12.21
N PHE A 545 3.52 -17.02 -12.70
CA PHE A 545 2.46 -16.02 -12.91
C PHE A 545 1.47 -16.42 -14.01
N VAL A 546 1.94 -17.04 -15.09
CA VAL A 546 1.08 -17.52 -16.19
C VAL A 546 0.12 -18.60 -15.67
N ASP A 547 0.60 -19.52 -14.82
CA ASP A 547 -0.24 -20.52 -14.16
C ASP A 547 -1.33 -19.86 -13.29
N GLY A 548 -1.00 -18.82 -12.53
CA GLY A 548 -1.95 -18.07 -11.70
C GLY A 548 -3.04 -17.38 -12.52
N ARG A 549 -2.65 -16.69 -13.60
CA ARG A 549 -3.59 -16.02 -14.52
C ARG A 549 -4.52 -17.04 -15.16
N ASP A 550 -3.98 -18.15 -15.63
CA ASP A 550 -4.75 -19.20 -16.28
C ASP A 550 -5.70 -19.89 -15.29
N GLY A 551 -5.31 -20.00 -14.01
CA GLY A 551 -6.20 -20.40 -12.92
C GLY A 551 -7.40 -19.46 -12.76
N ILE A 552 -7.19 -18.15 -12.79
CA ILE A 552 -8.25 -17.13 -12.72
C ILE A 552 -9.17 -17.18 -13.96
N LEU A 553 -8.63 -17.38 -15.15
CA LEU A 553 -9.43 -17.59 -16.37
C LEU A 553 -10.24 -18.89 -16.32
N ALA A 554 -9.68 -19.94 -15.74
CA ALA A 554 -10.39 -21.18 -15.49
C ALA A 554 -11.54 -20.98 -14.48
N ALA A 555 -11.32 -20.16 -13.44
CA ALA A 555 -12.35 -19.78 -12.49
C ALA A 555 -13.50 -19.01 -13.17
N ASP A 556 -13.20 -18.06 -14.06
CA ASP A 556 -14.22 -17.35 -14.85
C ASP A 556 -15.03 -18.30 -15.73
N THR A 557 -14.37 -19.27 -16.35
CA THR A 557 -15.04 -20.30 -17.13
C THR A 557 -15.96 -21.16 -16.25
N LEU A 558 -15.49 -21.54 -15.07
CA LEU A 558 -16.23 -22.41 -14.15
C LEU A 558 -17.45 -21.73 -13.54
N LEU A 559 -17.28 -20.51 -13.03
CA LEU A 559 -18.28 -19.78 -12.27
C LEU A 559 -19.23 -18.98 -13.17
N TYR A 560 -18.70 -18.37 -14.22
CA TYR A 560 -19.42 -17.40 -15.06
C TYR A 560 -19.49 -17.79 -16.54
N GLY A 561 -19.01 -18.98 -16.92
CA GLY A 561 -19.02 -19.44 -18.31
C GLY A 561 -18.11 -18.63 -19.23
N GLY A 562 -17.09 -17.96 -18.71
CA GLY A 562 -16.14 -17.17 -19.48
C GLY A 562 -16.59 -15.71 -19.72
N ALA A 563 -17.57 -15.22 -18.96
CA ALA A 563 -18.18 -13.92 -19.19
C ALA A 563 -17.22 -12.74 -18.95
N HIS A 564 -16.18 -12.93 -18.13
CA HIS A 564 -15.25 -11.87 -17.75
C HIS A 564 -13.85 -12.04 -18.36
N SER A 565 -13.65 -13.08 -19.16
CA SER A 565 -12.36 -13.42 -19.77
C SER A 565 -11.72 -12.25 -20.53
N ASN A 566 -12.53 -11.41 -21.21
CA ASN A 566 -12.01 -10.22 -21.89
C ASN A 566 -11.40 -9.20 -20.92
N ILE A 567 -12.06 -8.93 -19.80
CA ILE A 567 -11.58 -8.00 -18.76
C ILE A 567 -10.30 -8.55 -18.12
N ILE A 568 -10.31 -9.84 -17.78
CA ILE A 568 -9.15 -10.52 -17.19
C ILE A 568 -7.94 -10.40 -18.11
N TRP A 569 -8.09 -10.78 -19.39
CA TRP A 569 -7.00 -10.67 -20.37
C TRP A 569 -6.48 -9.24 -20.54
N GLN A 570 -7.37 -8.24 -20.57
CA GLN A 570 -6.97 -6.84 -20.68
C GLN A 570 -6.13 -6.37 -19.49
N ALA A 571 -6.57 -6.66 -18.27
CA ALA A 571 -5.85 -6.26 -17.06
C ALA A 571 -4.46 -6.88 -16.99
N PHE A 572 -4.36 -8.21 -17.18
CA PHE A 572 -3.09 -8.92 -17.14
C PHE A 572 -2.14 -8.51 -18.29
N ALA A 573 -2.66 -8.38 -19.52
CA ALA A 573 -1.85 -7.93 -20.65
C ALA A 573 -1.35 -6.50 -20.47
N ARG A 574 -2.12 -5.60 -19.84
CA ARG A 574 -1.70 -4.21 -19.54
C ARG A 574 -0.43 -4.17 -18.68
N ARG A 575 -0.23 -5.19 -17.85
CA ARG A 575 0.91 -5.34 -16.93
C ARG A 575 1.94 -6.38 -17.41
N GLY A 576 1.92 -6.77 -18.69
CA GLY A 576 2.95 -7.61 -19.30
C GLY A 576 2.73 -9.13 -19.14
N LEU A 577 1.56 -9.57 -18.66
CA LEU A 577 1.19 -10.99 -18.54
C LEU A 577 0.13 -11.41 -19.59
N GLY A 578 0.33 -10.95 -20.83
CA GLY A 578 -0.54 -11.15 -21.98
C GLY A 578 -0.51 -12.55 -22.59
N ALA A 579 -1.19 -12.73 -23.72
CA ALA A 579 -1.49 -14.05 -24.30
C ALA A 579 -0.26 -14.91 -24.59
N GLU A 580 0.85 -14.28 -24.97
CA GLU A 580 2.10 -14.94 -25.32
C GLU A 580 3.18 -14.76 -24.25
N ALA A 581 2.81 -14.29 -23.05
CA ALA A 581 3.74 -14.20 -21.93
C ALA A 581 4.21 -15.62 -21.59
N ASP A 582 5.52 -15.78 -21.43
CA ASP A 582 6.15 -17.06 -21.09
C ASP A 582 6.75 -16.93 -19.70
N GLN A 583 6.32 -17.79 -18.77
CA GLN A 583 6.88 -17.77 -17.42
C GLN A 583 8.21 -18.50 -17.29
N GLY A 584 8.61 -19.30 -18.29
CA GLY A 584 9.77 -20.17 -18.14
C GLY A 584 9.60 -21.14 -16.97
N SER A 585 10.59 -21.19 -16.07
CA SER A 585 10.55 -22.01 -14.87
C SER A 585 10.11 -21.20 -13.65
N SER A 586 9.05 -21.61 -12.95
CA SER A 586 8.56 -20.95 -11.72
C SER A 586 9.58 -20.90 -10.57
N ALA A 587 10.70 -21.61 -10.69
CA ALA A 587 11.87 -21.55 -9.81
C ALA A 587 12.90 -20.46 -10.19
N SER A 588 12.60 -19.57 -11.14
CA SER A 588 13.46 -18.46 -11.57
C SER A 588 12.61 -17.24 -11.92
N VAL A 589 13.08 -16.05 -11.56
CA VAL A 589 12.42 -14.76 -11.87
C VAL A 589 13.08 -14.04 -13.06
N THR A 590 13.96 -14.71 -13.81
CA THR A 590 14.81 -14.06 -14.82
C THR A 590 14.78 -14.74 -16.20
N ASP A 591 14.04 -15.83 -16.35
CA ASP A 591 13.91 -16.60 -17.59
C ASP A 591 12.54 -16.46 -18.26
N GLY A 592 11.58 -15.80 -17.60
CA GLY A 592 10.32 -15.41 -18.21
C GLY A 592 10.46 -14.27 -19.23
N THR A 593 9.45 -14.11 -20.08
CA THR A 593 9.32 -13.03 -21.06
C THR A 593 7.93 -12.41 -20.98
N GLU A 594 7.87 -11.10 -20.79
CA GLU A 594 6.62 -10.34 -20.79
C GLU A 594 6.00 -10.22 -22.18
N ASP A 595 4.68 -10.13 -22.20
CA ASP A 595 3.88 -9.90 -23.40
C ASP A 595 2.69 -9.02 -23.06
N PHE A 596 2.35 -8.12 -23.97
CA PHE A 596 1.22 -7.19 -23.83
C PHE A 596 0.09 -7.52 -24.82
N SER A 597 0.20 -8.62 -25.56
CA SER A 597 -0.78 -9.00 -26.57
C SER A 597 -2.03 -9.63 -25.93
N LEU A 598 -3.16 -9.50 -26.62
CA LEU A 598 -4.43 -10.13 -26.24
C LEU A 598 -4.70 -11.35 -27.12
N PRO A 599 -5.42 -12.37 -26.63
CA PRO A 599 -5.83 -13.49 -27.47
C PRO A 599 -6.74 -13.05 -28.61
N VAL A 600 -6.71 -13.81 -29.72
CA VAL A 600 -7.57 -13.56 -30.87
C VAL A 600 -9.05 -13.62 -30.45
N GLY A 601 -9.78 -12.52 -30.67
CA GLY A 601 -11.21 -12.42 -30.34
C GLY A 601 -11.51 -11.68 -29.05
N VAL A 602 -10.49 -11.35 -28.25
CA VAL A 602 -10.61 -10.38 -27.15
C VAL A 602 -10.43 -8.99 -27.74
N ALA A 603 -11.48 -8.16 -27.70
CA ALA A 603 -11.36 -6.75 -28.09
C ALA A 603 -10.57 -6.02 -27.00
N ASN A 604 -9.60 -5.18 -27.36
CA ASN A 604 -8.89 -4.35 -26.40
C ASN A 604 -9.79 -3.17 -25.99
N GLU A 605 -10.28 -3.14 -24.75
CA GLU A 605 -11.06 -2.00 -24.25
C GLU A 605 -10.23 -0.99 -23.45
N ALA A 606 -8.92 -1.21 -23.21
CA ALA A 606 -8.15 -0.35 -22.30
C ALA A 606 -6.75 0.12 -22.73
N THR A 607 -6.14 -0.32 -23.83
CA THR A 607 -4.88 0.31 -24.32
C THR A 607 -4.80 0.39 -25.84
N GLY A 608 -5.34 1.47 -26.41
CA GLY A 608 -5.11 1.80 -27.82
C GLY A 608 -5.81 0.82 -28.77
N VAL A 609 -6.86 1.25 -29.46
CA VAL A 609 -6.63 1.93 -30.74
C VAL A 609 -5.12 2.12 -31.01
N GLU A 610 -4.46 1.13 -31.62
CA GLU A 610 -3.66 1.48 -32.81
C GLU A 610 -4.58 2.41 -33.59
N PRO A 611 -4.36 3.75 -33.60
CA PRO A 611 -5.41 4.65 -34.00
C PRO A 611 -5.69 4.31 -35.44
N GLU A 612 -6.81 3.63 -35.72
CA GLU A 612 -7.20 3.48 -37.12
C GLU A 612 -7.36 4.87 -37.75
N THR A 613 -7.44 5.94 -36.91
CA THR A 613 -7.28 7.34 -37.33
C THR A 613 -6.53 8.30 -36.36
N TYR A 614 -6.89 8.47 -35.07
CA TYR A 614 -6.26 9.45 -34.14
C TYR A 614 -6.63 9.25 -32.63
N VAL A 615 -5.88 9.85 -31.70
CA VAL A 615 -6.19 10.02 -30.26
C VAL A 615 -6.15 11.51 -29.91
N LEU A 616 -7.24 12.05 -29.34
CA LEU A 616 -7.35 13.46 -28.95
C LEU A 616 -7.65 13.57 -27.46
N SER A 617 -6.78 14.24 -26.69
CA SER A 617 -7.06 14.50 -25.27
C SER A 617 -8.09 15.62 -25.12
N ALA A 618 -8.81 15.61 -23.99
CA ALA A 618 -9.51 16.80 -23.52
C ALA A 618 -8.50 17.94 -23.24
N ALA A 619 -8.95 19.18 -23.40
CA ALA A 619 -8.16 20.34 -23.04
C ALA A 619 -8.11 20.52 -21.52
N TYR A 620 -6.91 20.75 -20.97
CA TYR A 620 -6.67 20.98 -19.54
C TYR A 620 -5.84 22.27 -19.31
N PRO A 621 -6.15 23.07 -18.28
CA PRO A 621 -7.34 22.98 -17.43
C PRO A 621 -8.64 23.24 -18.20
N ASN A 622 -9.76 22.71 -17.72
CA ASN A 622 -11.10 23.02 -18.23
C ASN A 622 -12.13 22.89 -17.09
N PRO A 623 -12.74 23.99 -16.61
CA PRO A 623 -12.64 25.35 -17.15
C PRO A 623 -11.24 25.99 -17.03
N PHE A 624 -10.86 26.85 -17.98
CA PHE A 624 -9.59 27.58 -17.97
C PHE A 624 -9.81 29.09 -17.82
N SER A 625 -8.81 29.80 -17.30
CA SER A 625 -8.83 31.26 -17.12
C SER A 625 -7.79 32.01 -17.95
N GLY A 626 -6.71 31.34 -18.36
CA GLY A 626 -5.62 31.89 -19.18
C GLY A 626 -5.41 31.11 -20.48
N SER A 627 -4.87 29.90 -20.38
CA SER A 627 -4.72 28.99 -21.52
C SER A 627 -5.13 27.57 -21.14
N ALA A 628 -5.54 26.78 -22.13
CA ALA A 628 -5.78 25.34 -22.00
C ALA A 628 -4.94 24.59 -23.04
N GLN A 629 -4.47 23.39 -22.71
CA GLN A 629 -3.66 22.58 -23.60
C GLN A 629 -4.32 21.22 -23.84
N PHE A 630 -4.18 20.69 -25.05
CA PHE A 630 -4.59 19.33 -25.38
C PHE A 630 -3.54 18.68 -26.27
N THR A 631 -3.60 17.36 -26.37
CA THR A 631 -2.70 16.58 -27.21
C THR A 631 -3.45 15.83 -28.30
N LEU A 632 -2.81 15.67 -29.45
CA LEU A 632 -3.29 14.89 -30.58
C LEU A 632 -2.20 13.94 -31.03
N GLU A 633 -2.55 12.68 -31.18
CA GLU A 633 -1.74 11.64 -31.81
C GLU A 633 -2.53 11.12 -33.02
N ILE A 634 -1.87 10.83 -34.14
CA ILE A 634 -2.52 10.39 -35.38
C ILE A 634 -1.98 9.03 -35.79
N GLY A 635 -2.85 8.18 -36.34
CA GLY A 635 -2.48 6.82 -36.76
C GLY A 635 -1.57 6.80 -37.98
N GLU A 636 -1.84 7.66 -38.97
CA GLU A 636 -1.04 7.80 -40.19
C GLU A 636 -0.64 9.26 -40.45
N PRO A 637 0.58 9.54 -40.97
CA PRO A 637 0.99 10.88 -41.36
C PRO A 637 0.02 11.51 -42.36
N GLN A 638 -0.59 12.65 -41.99
CA GLN A 638 -1.61 13.31 -42.78
C GLN A 638 -1.65 14.83 -42.51
N ALA A 639 -2.27 15.59 -43.40
CA ALA A 639 -2.57 17.00 -43.14
C ALA A 639 -3.68 17.13 -42.08
N VAL A 640 -3.41 17.91 -41.03
CA VAL A 640 -4.37 18.16 -39.94
C VAL A 640 -4.63 19.66 -39.83
N ARG A 641 -5.89 20.02 -39.65
CA ARG A 641 -6.35 21.38 -39.38
C ARG A 641 -7.10 21.47 -38.06
N ILE A 642 -6.71 22.41 -37.21
CA ILE A 642 -7.24 22.58 -35.86
C ILE A 642 -7.81 23.98 -35.68
N GLU A 643 -9.12 24.07 -35.42
CA GLU A 643 -9.86 25.33 -35.36
C GLU A 643 -10.68 25.44 -34.08
N VAL A 644 -10.85 26.65 -33.53
CA VAL A 644 -11.69 26.91 -32.36
C VAL A 644 -12.91 27.71 -32.77
N PHE A 645 -14.09 27.33 -32.29
CA PHE A 645 -15.39 27.93 -32.60
C PHE A 645 -16.11 28.41 -31.34
N ASP A 646 -16.88 29.50 -31.47
CA ASP A 646 -17.83 29.94 -30.45
C ASP A 646 -19.17 29.17 -30.53
N THR A 647 -20.08 29.41 -29.58
CA THR A 647 -21.41 28.75 -29.53
C THR A 647 -22.31 29.07 -30.72
N LEU A 648 -22.00 30.11 -31.50
CA LEU A 648 -22.69 30.46 -32.74
C LEU A 648 -22.06 29.79 -33.97
N GLY A 649 -21.04 28.97 -33.78
CA GLY A 649 -20.30 28.28 -34.84
C GLY A 649 -19.34 29.19 -35.62
N ARG A 650 -19.02 30.38 -35.12
CA ARG A 650 -18.03 31.27 -35.75
C ARG A 650 -16.64 30.84 -35.31
N ARG A 651 -15.72 30.70 -36.27
CA ARG A 651 -14.31 30.40 -35.99
C ARG A 651 -13.63 31.59 -35.32
N VAL A 652 -13.09 31.37 -34.12
CA VAL A 652 -12.40 32.37 -33.30
C VAL A 652 -10.89 32.19 -33.27
N ALA A 653 -10.37 30.99 -33.55
CA ALA A 653 -8.93 30.73 -33.71
C ALA A 653 -8.64 29.59 -34.71
N LEU A 654 -7.41 29.58 -35.26
CA LEU A 654 -6.82 28.47 -36.02
C LEU A 654 -5.49 28.15 -35.32
N LEU A 655 -5.36 26.95 -34.78
CA LEU A 655 -4.20 26.53 -33.98
C LEU A 655 -3.15 25.82 -34.83
N HIS A 656 -3.58 25.11 -35.88
CA HIS A 656 -2.71 24.36 -36.78
C HIS A 656 -3.38 24.16 -38.14
N ASP A 657 -2.59 24.14 -39.21
CA ASP A 657 -3.01 23.79 -40.59
C ASP A 657 -1.78 23.29 -41.35
N GLY A 658 -1.56 21.98 -41.36
CA GLY A 658 -0.36 21.38 -41.96
C GLY A 658 -0.15 19.90 -41.61
N PRO A 659 0.90 19.27 -42.15
CA PRO A 659 1.19 17.86 -41.91
C PRO A 659 1.60 17.61 -40.46
N LEU A 660 1.18 16.45 -39.92
CA LEU A 660 1.66 15.90 -38.66
C LEU A 660 2.26 14.49 -38.91
N ALA A 661 3.22 14.09 -38.07
CA ALA A 661 3.82 12.77 -38.09
C ALA A 661 3.11 11.81 -37.11
N THR A 662 3.08 10.51 -37.44
CA THR A 662 2.62 9.43 -36.54
C THR A 662 3.69 9.07 -35.49
N GLY A 663 3.30 8.40 -34.40
CA GLY A 663 4.20 7.94 -33.34
C GLY A 663 4.76 9.05 -32.44
N THR A 664 4.15 10.24 -32.46
CA THR A 664 4.49 11.34 -31.55
C THR A 664 3.23 12.06 -31.12
N ARG A 665 3.12 12.35 -29.83
CA ARG A 665 2.03 13.13 -29.24
C ARG A 665 2.27 14.62 -29.48
N HIS A 666 1.44 15.25 -30.32
CA HIS A 666 1.54 16.69 -30.63
C HIS A 666 0.72 17.51 -29.65
N GLN A 667 1.32 18.55 -29.06
CA GLN A 667 0.64 19.41 -28.09
C GLN A 667 0.19 20.73 -28.71
N PHE A 668 -1.04 21.15 -28.42
CA PHE A 668 -1.63 22.41 -28.88
C PHE A 668 -2.21 23.19 -27.71
N ALA A 669 -2.12 24.52 -27.78
CA ALA A 669 -2.61 25.42 -26.75
C ALA A 669 -3.71 26.34 -27.30
N ILE A 670 -4.76 26.55 -26.50
CA ILE A 670 -5.82 27.53 -26.71
C ILE A 670 -5.58 28.70 -25.76
N ASP A 671 -5.24 29.85 -26.33
CA ASP A 671 -5.04 31.10 -25.58
C ASP A 671 -6.38 31.85 -25.39
N GLY A 672 -6.80 31.98 -24.14
CA GLY A 672 -8.02 32.67 -23.72
C GLY A 672 -7.89 34.19 -23.59
N ALA A 673 -6.69 34.76 -23.75
CA ALA A 673 -6.46 36.20 -23.57
C ALA A 673 -7.32 37.07 -24.50
N ARG A 674 -7.64 36.57 -25.70
CA ARG A 674 -8.45 37.28 -26.72
C ARG A 674 -9.87 36.74 -26.89
N LEU A 675 -10.30 35.83 -26.03
CA LEU A 675 -11.62 35.19 -26.05
C LEU A 675 -12.48 35.74 -24.90
N ALA A 676 -13.80 35.88 -25.10
CA ALA A 676 -14.73 36.23 -24.02
C ALA A 676 -15.04 34.99 -23.15
N SER A 677 -15.41 35.17 -21.88
CA SER A 677 -15.86 34.04 -21.05
C SER A 677 -17.06 33.34 -21.71
N GLY A 678 -17.04 32.01 -21.74
CA GLY A 678 -18.05 31.23 -22.44
C GLY A 678 -17.57 29.85 -22.87
N ILE A 679 -18.47 29.12 -23.53
CA ILE A 679 -18.20 27.77 -24.04
C ILE A 679 -17.66 27.88 -25.47
N TYR A 680 -16.58 27.17 -25.73
CA TYR A 680 -15.95 27.03 -27.02
C TYR A 680 -15.92 25.56 -27.44
N THR A 681 -15.69 25.32 -28.71
CA THR A 681 -15.43 23.96 -29.24
C THR A 681 -14.21 24.03 -30.14
N TYR A 682 -13.20 23.22 -29.89
CA TYR A 682 -12.12 23.02 -30.86
C TYR A 682 -12.43 21.80 -31.72
N ARG A 683 -12.16 21.93 -33.02
CA ARG A 683 -12.36 20.90 -34.03
C ARG A 683 -11.03 20.56 -34.66
N VAL A 684 -10.74 19.28 -34.76
CA VAL A 684 -9.57 18.72 -35.44
C VAL A 684 -10.07 18.01 -36.68
N THR A 685 -9.56 18.36 -37.86
CA THR A 685 -9.92 17.74 -39.14
C THR A 685 -8.66 17.19 -39.79
N GLY A 686 -8.56 15.88 -39.90
CA GLY A 686 -7.56 15.18 -40.71
C GLY A 686 -8.10 14.84 -42.10
N GLU A 687 -7.30 14.12 -42.89
CA GLU A 687 -7.73 13.59 -44.18
C GLU A 687 -8.72 12.43 -44.00
N THR A 688 -8.56 11.65 -42.93
CA THR A 688 -9.37 10.46 -42.64
C THR A 688 -10.33 10.63 -41.45
N PHE A 689 -10.28 11.75 -40.73
CA PHE A 689 -11.08 11.95 -39.52
C PHE A 689 -11.54 13.39 -39.27
N THR A 690 -12.56 13.55 -38.43
CA THR A 690 -12.95 14.84 -37.85
C THR A 690 -13.41 14.64 -36.42
N ALA A 691 -12.78 15.37 -35.48
CA ALA A 691 -13.05 15.32 -34.04
C ALA A 691 -13.45 16.70 -33.53
N SER A 692 -14.20 16.78 -32.43
CA SER A 692 -14.47 18.06 -31.77
C SER A 692 -14.67 17.88 -30.27
N GLU A 693 -14.10 18.78 -29.48
CA GLU A 693 -14.16 18.75 -28.02
C GLU A 693 -14.54 20.13 -27.46
N ARG A 694 -15.15 20.14 -26.28
CA ARG A 694 -15.67 21.36 -25.65
C ARG A 694 -14.75 21.86 -24.55
N LEU A 695 -14.66 23.18 -24.43
CA LEU A 695 -13.98 23.82 -23.30
C LEU A 695 -14.69 25.10 -22.85
N THR A 696 -14.53 25.42 -21.58
CA THR A 696 -15.15 26.56 -20.93
C THR A 696 -14.08 27.54 -20.47
N LEU A 697 -14.15 28.78 -20.97
CA LEU A 697 -13.33 29.89 -20.48
C LEU A 697 -14.10 30.62 -19.37
N LEU A 698 -13.55 30.64 -18.16
CA LEU A 698 -14.05 31.42 -17.03
C LEU A 698 -13.03 32.49 -16.66
N ARG A 699 -13.47 33.74 -16.59
CA ARG A 699 -12.65 34.88 -16.16
C ARG A 699 -13.12 35.40 -14.83
#